data_AF-A0A9E0SQT8-F1
#
_entry.id   AF-A0A9E0SQT8-F1
#
_cell.length_a   1.000
_cell.length_b   1.000
_cell.length_c   1.000
_cell.angle_alpha   90.00
_cell.angle_beta   90.00
_cell.angle_gamma   90.00
#
_symmetry.space_group_name_H-M   'P 1'
#
loop_
_entity.id
_entity.type
_entity.pdbx_description
1 polymer ?
#
loop_
_entity_poly.entity_id
_entity_poly.type
_entity_poly.pdbx_seq_one_letter_code
_entity_poly.pdbx_strand_id
1 'polypeptide(L)'
;MPSVPFSNALPFVLRWEGGYVNHPADPGGATNRGVTQKVYSAWLQRRGRPDASVRDLADADMQAIYEENYWKPAHCQELPQPLDQVQFDTAVNMGVGRAVRFLQEAVGAAVDGGFGDETRKCVAQADPGQAATRYLDIRERFYRSLVETKPELGVFLDGWLNRLNALRSVVTGHESAESAESAVASADIATQRIDDVDAAPVDEATLLREQAALLQEALAGRATKAQRKQAAALLTPLRNLRDWASLGRLAERLLRVDPEQHETRRLYAQALIDCGLLVPAIALLRPMAKSLPEAHREYGEAWGLIGRAHKQRFADLAGASVKPRKRALADAIEAYQVPYRADPSRNTWHGVNLLALVARARREGWDDVGSRWNIEKLAARLTAALKKQRDDEWTPGTLAEVALAHALATGDLDIVEEALRSYLTADGIKSFHVASTLRQFVEIWQLEQITPQSPGHALRSAADVQKARNLVHMLRARLLSLPKGSIDLPPNSLAGVQPSEGELQAVLGKDGARTFAWYRAGVTAADSVAAVRRRLGKRFGSGFLVRAGDLGLTRLPDELLLLTNFHVINPEGAGGALRPEDAEAVFEARDSATAYAVTDVVWCSPVNEHDACLVRLAQLPPGAKPLALSMNLPTPTPLDASRLPRVFVIGHPDGGELSVSMDDNELIDHEGPTLGNPPNKNVWRVHYSAPTRPGSSGSPVFEDLAWKVIALHHAGSLTMPQLNRRTGRYKANEGLAIGPLAKAAAAGSAPAAAKRRNGK
;
A
#
# COMPACT_ATOMS: atom_id res chain seq x y z
N MET A 1 -37.57 -26.61 8.55
CA MET A 1 -36.85 -25.41 9.00
C MET A 1 -35.43 -25.84 9.33
N PRO A 2 -34.40 -25.16 8.79
CA PRO A 2 -33.01 -25.49 9.11
C PRO A 2 -32.73 -25.38 10.61
N SER A 3 -31.73 -26.10 11.12
CA SER A 3 -31.33 -25.98 12.52
C SER A 3 -30.79 -24.57 12.81
N VAL A 4 -30.98 -24.08 14.04
CA VAL A 4 -30.47 -22.75 14.47
C VAL A 4 -28.93 -22.67 14.32
N PRO A 5 -28.14 -23.69 14.70
CA PRO A 5 -26.69 -23.67 14.47
C PRO A 5 -26.29 -23.54 13.00
N PHE A 6 -26.95 -24.28 12.10
CA PHE A 6 -26.70 -24.17 10.66
C PHE A 6 -27.06 -22.77 10.12
N SER A 7 -28.22 -22.24 10.54
CA SER A 7 -28.67 -20.91 10.13
C SER A 7 -27.72 -19.80 10.58
N ASN A 8 -27.09 -19.96 11.75
CA ASN A 8 -26.07 -19.04 12.25
C ASN A 8 -24.74 -19.19 11.51
N ALA A 9 -24.41 -20.41 11.04
CA ALA A 9 -23.12 -20.67 10.41
C ALA A 9 -23.06 -20.38 8.90
N LEU A 10 -24.21 -20.44 8.23
CA LEU A 10 -24.35 -20.22 6.79
C LEU A 10 -23.94 -18.81 6.31
N PRO A 11 -24.26 -17.71 7.00
CA PRO A 11 -23.86 -16.36 6.58
C PRO A 11 -22.34 -16.19 6.43
N PHE A 12 -21.56 -16.79 7.34
CA PHE A 12 -20.10 -16.74 7.25
C PHE A 12 -19.61 -17.40 5.95
N VAL A 13 -20.11 -18.60 5.62
CA VAL A 13 -19.71 -19.33 4.41
C VAL A 13 -20.12 -18.55 3.15
N LEU A 14 -21.35 -18.04 3.11
CA LEU A 14 -21.88 -17.31 1.94
C LEU A 14 -21.19 -15.96 1.69
N ARG A 15 -20.56 -15.34 2.71
CA ARG A 15 -19.71 -14.15 2.53
C ARG A 15 -18.52 -14.42 1.58
N TRP A 16 -18.05 -15.66 1.54
CA TRP A 16 -16.88 -16.09 0.76
C TRP A 16 -17.25 -16.78 -0.55
N GLU A 17 -18.45 -17.33 -0.65
CA GLU A 17 -18.99 -17.92 -1.88
C GLU A 17 -19.62 -16.80 -2.73
N GLY A 18 -18.99 -16.48 -3.87
CA GLY A 18 -19.36 -15.33 -4.72
C GLY A 18 -20.77 -15.38 -5.34
N GLY A 19 -21.04 -14.45 -6.27
CA GLY A 19 -22.32 -14.37 -6.99
C GLY A 19 -22.43 -15.29 -8.21
N TYR A 20 -23.49 -15.12 -9.02
CA TYR A 20 -23.65 -15.87 -10.27
C TYR A 20 -22.51 -15.58 -11.26
N VAL A 21 -21.83 -16.63 -11.72
CA VAL A 21 -20.78 -16.60 -12.73
C VAL A 21 -21.14 -17.64 -13.80
N ASN A 22 -21.13 -17.24 -15.07
CA ASN A 22 -21.26 -18.16 -16.21
C ASN A 22 -20.36 -17.65 -17.34
N HIS A 23 -19.24 -18.35 -17.58
CA HIS A 23 -18.25 -17.99 -18.59
C HIS A 23 -18.17 -19.08 -19.68
N PRO A 24 -18.11 -18.75 -20.98
CA PRO A 24 -18.12 -19.74 -22.07
C PRO A 24 -16.93 -20.72 -22.10
N ALA A 25 -15.82 -20.36 -21.44
CA ALA A 25 -14.61 -21.19 -21.37
C ALA A 25 -14.44 -21.93 -20.02
N ASP A 26 -15.44 -21.88 -19.13
CA ASP A 26 -15.36 -22.52 -17.81
C ASP A 26 -15.87 -23.97 -17.87
N PRO A 27 -15.01 -24.99 -17.63
CA PRO A 27 -15.43 -26.39 -17.60
C PRO A 27 -16.39 -26.73 -16.45
N GLY A 28 -16.51 -25.86 -15.43
CA GLY A 28 -17.44 -26.00 -14.29
C GLY A 28 -18.87 -25.51 -14.56
N GLY A 29 -19.08 -24.73 -15.64
CA GLY A 29 -20.37 -24.19 -16.04
C GLY A 29 -20.94 -23.10 -15.10
N ALA A 30 -22.20 -22.69 -15.36
CA ALA A 30 -22.88 -21.67 -14.56
C ALA A 30 -22.89 -22.03 -13.06
N THR A 31 -22.50 -21.10 -12.20
CA THR A 31 -22.42 -21.27 -10.75
C THR A 31 -23.06 -20.07 -10.06
N ASN A 32 -23.88 -20.28 -9.02
CA ASN A 32 -24.50 -19.20 -8.25
C ASN A 32 -24.38 -19.52 -6.76
N ARG A 33 -23.85 -18.58 -5.97
CA ARG A 33 -23.67 -18.74 -4.51
C ARG A 33 -22.99 -20.07 -4.15
N GLY A 34 -21.90 -20.39 -4.86
CA GLY A 34 -21.12 -21.63 -4.67
C GLY A 34 -21.76 -22.92 -5.21
N VAL A 35 -23.01 -22.91 -5.68
CA VAL A 35 -23.68 -24.07 -6.26
C VAL A 35 -23.54 -24.05 -7.78
N THR A 36 -23.02 -25.13 -8.38
CA THR A 36 -22.93 -25.27 -9.84
C THR A 36 -24.26 -25.75 -10.43
N GLN A 37 -24.51 -25.44 -11.70
CA GLN A 37 -25.68 -25.93 -12.44
C GLN A 37 -25.80 -27.46 -12.34
N LYS A 38 -24.67 -28.18 -12.45
CA LYS A 38 -24.63 -29.64 -12.34
C LYS A 38 -25.10 -30.13 -10.97
N VAL A 39 -24.67 -29.48 -9.88
CA VAL A 39 -25.09 -29.83 -8.51
C VAL A 39 -26.58 -29.53 -8.31
N TYR A 40 -27.06 -28.39 -8.80
CA TYR A 40 -28.46 -28.01 -8.68
C TYR A 40 -29.39 -28.93 -9.47
N SER A 41 -29.07 -29.23 -10.72
CA SER A 41 -29.83 -30.15 -11.57
C SER A 41 -29.90 -31.56 -10.95
N ALA A 42 -28.79 -32.08 -10.43
CA ALA A 42 -28.77 -33.37 -9.74
C ALA A 42 -29.59 -33.36 -8.43
N TRP A 43 -29.63 -32.24 -7.70
CA TRP A 43 -30.43 -32.11 -6.50
C TRP A 43 -31.94 -32.05 -6.82
N LEU A 44 -32.34 -31.31 -7.85
CA LEU A 44 -33.74 -31.27 -8.34
C LEU A 44 -34.22 -32.64 -8.83
N GLN A 45 -33.38 -33.35 -9.59
CA GLN A 45 -33.69 -34.69 -10.10
C GLN A 45 -33.92 -35.70 -8.96
N ARG A 46 -33.09 -35.69 -7.92
CA ARG A 46 -33.26 -36.55 -6.73
C ARG A 46 -34.59 -36.30 -6.00
N ARG A 47 -35.20 -35.14 -6.18
CA ARG A 47 -36.50 -34.75 -5.60
C ARG A 47 -37.67 -34.84 -6.58
N GLY A 48 -37.45 -35.39 -7.78
CA GLY A 48 -38.47 -35.47 -8.82
C GLY A 48 -38.96 -34.10 -9.33
N ARG A 49 -38.16 -33.05 -9.16
CA ARG A 49 -38.47 -31.69 -9.66
C ARG A 49 -37.87 -31.49 -11.06
N PRO A 50 -38.51 -30.67 -11.92
CA PRO A 50 -37.97 -30.33 -13.22
C PRO A 50 -36.66 -29.56 -13.08
N ASP A 51 -35.76 -29.71 -14.06
CA ASP A 51 -34.48 -29.00 -14.10
C ASP A 51 -34.71 -27.48 -14.19
N ALA A 52 -33.84 -26.71 -13.55
CA ALA A 52 -33.96 -25.26 -13.46
C ALA A 52 -32.58 -24.59 -13.47
N SER A 53 -32.51 -23.36 -13.99
CA SER A 53 -31.23 -22.64 -14.01
C SER A 53 -30.77 -22.32 -12.59
N VAL A 54 -29.48 -22.56 -12.32
CA VAL A 54 -28.84 -22.16 -11.06
C VAL A 54 -28.80 -20.64 -10.89
N ARG A 55 -29.03 -19.87 -11.96
CA ARG A 55 -29.27 -18.42 -11.89
C ARG A 55 -30.47 -18.09 -10.99
N ASP A 56 -31.51 -18.91 -11.04
CA ASP A 56 -32.76 -18.74 -10.32
C ASP A 56 -32.83 -19.63 -9.08
N LEU A 57 -31.66 -20.01 -8.53
CA LEU A 57 -31.54 -20.83 -7.33
C LEU A 57 -32.25 -20.14 -6.15
N ALA A 58 -33.34 -20.75 -5.69
CA ALA A 58 -34.12 -20.24 -4.57
C ALA A 58 -33.34 -20.37 -3.25
N ASP A 59 -33.52 -19.41 -2.34
CA ASP A 59 -32.84 -19.39 -1.04
C ASP A 59 -33.09 -20.68 -0.24
N ALA A 60 -34.31 -21.21 -0.28
CA ALA A 60 -34.67 -22.46 0.39
C ALA A 60 -33.97 -23.68 -0.21
N ASP A 61 -33.81 -23.72 -1.54
CA ASP A 61 -33.12 -24.80 -2.23
C ASP A 61 -31.60 -24.72 -1.98
N MET A 62 -31.03 -23.51 -1.97
CA MET A 62 -29.63 -23.27 -1.59
C MET A 62 -29.34 -23.74 -0.16
N GLN A 63 -30.16 -23.32 0.81
CA GLN A 63 -30.02 -23.73 2.21
C GLN A 63 -30.08 -25.25 2.34
N ALA A 64 -31.05 -25.90 1.70
CA ALA A 64 -31.18 -27.35 1.73
C ALA A 64 -29.95 -28.05 1.09
N ILE A 65 -29.40 -27.50 0.00
CA ILE A 65 -28.18 -28.04 -0.63
C ILE A 65 -26.98 -27.94 0.32
N TYR A 66 -26.77 -26.79 0.97
CA TYR A 66 -25.67 -26.63 1.93
C TYR A 66 -25.85 -27.51 3.16
N GLU A 67 -27.08 -27.64 3.66
CA GLU A 67 -27.39 -28.47 4.81
C GLU A 67 -27.18 -29.97 4.52
N GLU A 68 -27.64 -30.44 3.36
CA GLU A 68 -27.64 -31.87 2.99
C GLU A 68 -26.34 -32.37 2.39
N ASN A 69 -25.63 -31.52 1.63
CA ASN A 69 -24.40 -31.94 0.95
C ASN A 69 -23.13 -31.62 1.76
N TYR A 70 -23.19 -30.69 2.72
CA TYR A 70 -22.00 -30.25 3.48
C TYR A 70 -22.20 -30.30 5.00
N TRP A 71 -23.23 -29.65 5.56
CA TRP A 71 -23.42 -29.58 7.02
C TRP A 71 -23.63 -30.96 7.66
N LYS A 72 -24.63 -31.71 7.18
CA LYS A 72 -24.96 -33.05 7.71
C LYS A 72 -23.86 -34.08 7.43
N PRO A 73 -23.33 -34.19 6.20
CA PRO A 73 -22.26 -35.15 5.91
C PRO A 73 -20.94 -34.86 6.63
N ALA A 74 -20.67 -33.60 6.97
CA ALA A 74 -19.50 -33.23 7.78
C ALA A 74 -19.76 -33.32 9.29
N HIS A 75 -20.93 -33.82 9.70
CA HIS A 75 -21.33 -33.98 11.11
C HIS A 75 -21.34 -32.68 11.92
N CYS A 76 -21.53 -31.52 11.28
CA CYS A 76 -21.51 -30.22 11.95
C CYS A 76 -22.56 -30.10 13.07
N GLN A 77 -23.72 -30.75 12.92
CA GLN A 77 -24.78 -30.79 13.93
C GLN A 77 -24.39 -31.53 15.23
N GLU A 78 -23.33 -32.34 15.20
CA GLU A 78 -22.83 -33.11 16.34
C GLU A 78 -21.69 -32.36 17.06
N LEU A 79 -21.31 -31.17 16.59
CA LEU A 79 -20.19 -30.40 17.12
C LEU A 79 -20.66 -29.16 17.91
N PRO A 80 -19.96 -28.80 19.00
CA PRO A 80 -20.23 -27.56 19.72
C PRO A 80 -19.69 -26.34 18.98
N GLN A 81 -20.27 -25.16 19.21
CA GLN A 81 -19.67 -23.89 18.79
C GLN A 81 -18.36 -23.61 19.54
N PRO A 82 -17.35 -23.02 18.88
CA PRO A 82 -17.32 -22.56 17.49
C PRO A 82 -16.82 -23.62 16.48
N LEU A 83 -16.68 -24.88 16.89
CA LEU A 83 -16.08 -25.95 16.09
C LEU A 83 -16.97 -26.37 14.91
N ASP A 84 -18.29 -26.32 15.08
CA ASP A 84 -19.29 -26.55 14.03
C ASP A 84 -19.12 -25.60 12.82
N GLN A 85 -18.89 -24.30 13.08
CA GLN A 85 -18.66 -23.27 12.08
C GLN A 85 -17.36 -23.51 11.30
N VAL A 86 -16.30 -23.92 12.00
CA VAL A 86 -15.00 -24.23 11.37
C VAL A 86 -15.09 -25.48 10.51
N GLN A 87 -15.74 -26.53 11.03
CA GLN A 87 -16.00 -27.78 10.29
C GLN A 87 -16.81 -27.50 9.03
N PHE A 88 -17.86 -26.69 9.14
CA PHE A 88 -18.76 -26.40 8.03
C PHE A 88 -18.07 -25.62 6.91
N ASP A 89 -17.37 -24.54 7.24
CA ASP A 89 -16.65 -23.74 6.23
C ASP A 89 -15.55 -24.57 5.55
N THR A 90 -14.87 -25.44 6.31
CA THR A 90 -13.84 -26.34 5.77
C THR A 90 -14.44 -27.40 4.86
N ALA A 91 -15.60 -27.97 5.20
CA ALA A 91 -16.29 -28.96 4.36
C ALA A 91 -16.73 -28.37 3.01
N VAL A 92 -17.19 -27.12 3.01
CA VAL A 92 -17.55 -26.41 1.77
C VAL A 92 -16.32 -26.09 0.93
N ASN A 93 -15.27 -25.56 1.56
CA ASN A 93 -14.08 -25.12 0.85
C ASN A 93 -13.21 -26.28 0.33
N MET A 94 -13.11 -27.37 1.10
CA MET A 94 -12.11 -28.43 0.88
C MET A 94 -12.71 -29.83 0.77
N GLY A 95 -14.04 -29.96 0.84
CA GLY A 95 -14.75 -31.23 0.80
C GLY A 95 -14.88 -31.90 2.17
N VAL A 96 -16.01 -32.57 2.36
CA VAL A 96 -16.43 -33.25 3.61
C VAL A 96 -15.35 -34.19 4.16
N GLY A 97 -14.80 -35.08 3.31
CA GLY A 97 -13.83 -36.08 3.77
C GLY A 97 -12.52 -35.47 4.29
N ARG A 98 -12.09 -34.32 3.76
CA ARG A 98 -10.91 -33.62 4.27
C ARG A 98 -11.23 -32.89 5.57
N ALA A 99 -12.42 -32.30 5.67
CA ALA A 99 -12.87 -31.65 6.90
C ALA A 99 -12.87 -32.63 8.09
N VAL A 100 -13.43 -33.84 7.92
CA VAL A 100 -13.43 -34.88 8.96
C VAL A 100 -12.01 -35.27 9.39
N ARG A 101 -11.06 -35.42 8.46
CA ARG A 101 -9.66 -35.75 8.81
C ARG A 101 -8.97 -34.63 9.59
N PHE A 102 -9.19 -33.37 9.20
CA PHE A 102 -8.63 -32.23 9.93
C PHE A 102 -9.25 -32.09 11.33
N LEU A 103 -10.54 -32.38 11.47
CA LEU A 103 -11.19 -32.44 12.78
C LEU A 103 -10.59 -33.55 13.66
N GLN A 104 -10.40 -34.76 13.12
CA GLN A 104 -9.77 -35.87 13.83
C GLN A 104 -8.37 -35.50 14.32
N GLU A 105 -7.54 -34.88 13.47
CA GLU A 105 -6.22 -34.37 13.87
C GLU A 105 -6.34 -33.28 14.96
N ALA A 106 -7.30 -32.36 14.84
CA ALA A 106 -7.49 -31.27 15.80
C ALA A 106 -7.94 -31.73 17.20
N VAL A 107 -8.71 -32.83 17.29
CA VAL A 107 -9.19 -33.41 18.56
C VAL A 107 -8.33 -34.57 19.07
N GLY A 108 -7.30 -34.97 18.32
CA GLY A 108 -6.40 -36.06 18.69
C GLY A 108 -6.98 -37.47 18.47
N ALA A 109 -7.97 -37.63 17.60
CA ALA A 109 -8.51 -38.93 17.19
C ALA A 109 -7.65 -39.57 16.08
N ALA A 110 -7.82 -40.87 15.86
CA ALA A 110 -7.22 -41.55 14.71
C ALA A 110 -7.74 -40.95 13.39
N VAL A 111 -6.84 -40.60 12.47
CA VAL A 111 -7.17 -39.90 11.22
C VAL A 111 -7.51 -40.89 10.10
N ASP A 112 -8.72 -41.45 10.13
CA ASP A 112 -9.22 -42.40 9.12
C ASP A 112 -10.24 -41.77 8.14
N GLY A 113 -10.73 -40.56 8.44
CA GLY A 113 -11.75 -39.84 7.66
C GLY A 113 -13.19 -40.32 7.88
N GLY A 114 -13.43 -41.27 8.79
CA GLY A 114 -14.76 -41.73 9.20
C GLY A 114 -15.19 -41.11 10.54
N PHE A 115 -16.40 -40.54 10.59
CA PHE A 115 -16.93 -39.96 11.83
C PHE A 115 -17.61 -41.04 12.70
N GLY A 116 -16.81 -41.81 13.43
CA GLY A 116 -17.26 -42.91 14.30
C GLY A 116 -17.33 -42.55 15.78
N ASP A 117 -17.63 -43.54 16.63
CA ASP A 117 -17.79 -43.36 18.08
C ASP A 117 -16.51 -42.87 18.76
N GLU A 118 -15.34 -43.24 18.23
CA GLU A 118 -14.05 -42.75 18.75
C GLU A 118 -13.87 -41.25 18.48
N THR A 119 -14.19 -40.79 17.26
CA THR A 119 -14.17 -39.35 16.94
C THR A 119 -15.16 -38.58 17.82
N ARG A 120 -16.37 -39.13 18.05
CA ARG A 120 -17.36 -38.54 18.97
C ARG A 120 -16.83 -38.41 20.40
N LYS A 121 -16.15 -39.43 20.92
CA LYS A 121 -15.53 -39.37 22.26
C LYS A 121 -14.44 -38.30 22.34
N CYS A 122 -13.54 -38.24 21.36
CA CYS A 122 -12.48 -37.24 21.34
C CYS A 122 -13.03 -35.81 21.22
N VAL A 123 -14.06 -35.59 20.39
CA VAL A 123 -14.77 -34.30 20.31
C VAL A 123 -15.38 -33.92 21.65
N ALA A 124 -16.05 -34.86 22.33
CA ALA A 124 -16.70 -34.59 23.62
C ALA A 124 -15.70 -34.30 24.76
N GLN A 125 -14.46 -34.79 24.65
CA GLN A 125 -13.39 -34.57 25.63
C GLN A 125 -12.55 -33.32 25.34
N ALA A 126 -12.59 -32.81 24.11
CA ALA A 126 -11.78 -31.66 23.70
C ALA A 126 -12.45 -30.33 24.09
N ASP A 127 -11.64 -29.34 24.47
CA ASP A 127 -12.10 -27.95 24.58
C ASP A 127 -12.45 -27.41 23.17
N PRO A 128 -13.70 -26.97 22.92
CA PRO A 128 -14.14 -26.56 21.58
C PRO A 128 -13.34 -25.39 20.98
N GLY A 129 -12.97 -24.41 21.79
CA GLY A 129 -12.22 -23.23 21.32
C GLY A 129 -10.78 -23.56 20.96
N GLN A 130 -10.11 -24.36 21.78
CA GLN A 130 -8.76 -24.85 21.49
C GLN A 130 -8.75 -25.85 20.32
N ALA A 131 -9.75 -26.72 20.22
CA ALA A 131 -9.91 -27.62 19.08
C ALA A 131 -10.13 -26.85 17.79
N ALA A 132 -10.98 -25.82 17.80
CA ALA A 132 -11.22 -24.94 16.67
C ALA A 132 -9.95 -24.16 16.26
N THR A 133 -9.17 -23.69 17.23
CA THR A 133 -7.89 -23.01 16.98
C THR A 133 -6.88 -23.95 16.31
N ARG A 134 -6.69 -25.16 16.86
CA ARG A 134 -5.81 -26.19 16.25
C ARG A 134 -6.28 -26.56 14.84
N TYR A 135 -7.59 -26.67 14.64
CA TYR A 135 -8.16 -26.96 13.33
C TYR A 135 -7.83 -25.85 12.32
N LEU A 136 -7.96 -24.58 12.68
CA LEU A 136 -7.59 -23.47 11.81
C LEU A 136 -6.09 -23.47 11.46
N ASP A 137 -5.22 -23.84 12.40
CA ASP A 137 -3.78 -24.00 12.14
C ASP A 137 -3.48 -25.14 11.16
N ILE A 138 -4.17 -26.28 11.29
CA ILE A 138 -4.07 -27.41 10.34
C ILE A 138 -4.49 -26.95 8.94
N ARG A 139 -5.58 -26.20 8.85
CA ARG A 139 -6.09 -25.67 7.58
C ARG A 139 -5.13 -24.66 6.95
N GLU A 140 -4.50 -23.80 7.76
CA GLU A 140 -3.46 -22.88 7.29
C GLU A 140 -2.27 -23.63 6.69
N ARG A 141 -1.78 -24.63 7.43
CA ARG A 141 -0.67 -25.49 7.00
C ARG A 141 -0.98 -26.15 5.67
N PHE A 142 -2.21 -26.62 5.49
CA PHE A 142 -2.64 -27.22 4.24
C PHE A 142 -2.63 -26.22 3.07
N TYR A 143 -3.18 -25.01 3.23
CA TYR A 143 -3.12 -23.99 2.17
C TYR A 143 -1.69 -23.65 1.76
N ARG A 144 -0.79 -23.52 2.74
CA ARG A 144 0.63 -23.26 2.49
C ARG A 144 1.29 -24.43 1.74
N SER A 145 1.03 -25.67 2.17
CA SER A 145 1.55 -26.88 1.48
C SER A 145 1.02 -27.04 0.05
N LEU A 146 -0.21 -26.59 -0.22
CA LEU A 146 -0.79 -26.60 -1.57
C LEU A 146 -0.02 -25.69 -2.53
N VAL A 147 0.36 -24.50 -2.06
CA VAL A 147 1.14 -23.54 -2.86
C VAL A 147 2.59 -23.99 -3.01
N GLU A 148 3.16 -24.62 -1.99
CA GLU A 148 4.48 -25.25 -2.09
C GLU A 148 4.50 -26.36 -3.14
N THR A 149 3.44 -27.18 -3.19
CA THR A 149 3.31 -28.27 -4.17
C THR A 149 2.91 -27.75 -5.57
N LYS A 150 2.17 -26.64 -5.64
CA LYS A 150 1.63 -26.04 -6.87
C LYS A 150 1.78 -24.51 -6.84
N PRO A 151 2.96 -23.97 -7.19
CA PRO A 151 3.28 -22.54 -7.06
C PRO A 151 2.32 -21.61 -7.81
N GLU A 152 1.71 -22.07 -8.90
CA GLU A 152 0.71 -21.33 -9.68
C GLU A 152 -0.54 -20.96 -8.86
N LEU A 153 -0.81 -21.67 -7.77
CA LEU A 153 -1.91 -21.37 -6.85
C LEU A 153 -1.58 -20.25 -5.86
N GLY A 154 -0.34 -19.75 -5.85
CA GLY A 154 0.11 -18.68 -4.94
C GLY A 154 -0.70 -17.38 -5.07
N VAL A 155 -1.28 -17.11 -6.24
CA VAL A 155 -2.17 -15.96 -6.47
C VAL A 155 -3.46 -16.01 -5.64
N PHE A 156 -3.88 -17.19 -5.16
CA PHE A 156 -5.08 -17.38 -4.36
C PHE A 156 -4.81 -17.43 -2.85
N LEU A 157 -3.53 -17.53 -2.45
CA LEU A 157 -3.12 -17.75 -1.06
C LEU A 157 -3.59 -16.63 -0.13
N ASP A 158 -3.42 -15.37 -0.55
CA ASP A 158 -3.88 -14.23 0.23
C ASP A 158 -5.39 -14.26 0.45
N GLY A 159 -6.16 -14.69 -0.56
CA GLY A 159 -7.60 -14.89 -0.45
C GLY A 159 -7.98 -16.00 0.55
N TRP A 160 -7.25 -17.12 0.51
CA TRP A 160 -7.46 -18.24 1.44
C TRP A 160 -7.10 -17.89 2.89
N LEU A 161 -6.00 -17.17 3.10
CA LEU A 161 -5.58 -16.70 4.41
C LEU A 161 -6.52 -15.63 4.97
N ASN A 162 -7.05 -14.75 4.11
CA ASN A 162 -8.07 -13.78 4.52
C ASN A 162 -9.37 -14.48 4.98
N ARG A 163 -9.82 -15.54 4.28
CA ARG A 163 -10.97 -16.38 4.73
C ARG A 163 -10.70 -17.07 6.06
N LEU A 164 -9.49 -17.61 6.21
CA LEU A 164 -9.07 -18.27 7.44
C LEU A 164 -9.00 -17.30 8.63
N ASN A 165 -8.45 -16.11 8.44
CA ASN A 165 -8.33 -15.10 9.50
C ASN A 165 -9.70 -14.57 9.95
N ALA A 166 -10.64 -14.39 9.01
CA ALA A 166 -12.02 -14.06 9.38
C ALA A 166 -12.67 -15.17 10.23
N LEU A 167 -12.37 -16.44 9.94
CA LEU A 167 -12.87 -17.58 10.71
C LEU A 167 -12.20 -17.63 12.11
N ARG A 168 -10.93 -17.22 12.23
CA ARG A 168 -10.25 -17.05 13.54
C ARG A 168 -10.93 -15.97 14.40
N SER A 169 -11.40 -14.88 13.80
CA SER A 169 -12.16 -13.84 14.53
C SER A 169 -13.47 -14.37 15.10
N VAL A 170 -14.19 -15.24 14.38
CA VAL A 170 -15.40 -15.91 14.87
C VAL A 170 -15.10 -16.83 16.06
N VAL A 171 -13.98 -17.58 16.02
CA VAL A 171 -13.56 -18.48 17.11
C VAL A 171 -13.13 -17.73 18.37
N THR A 172 -12.52 -16.55 18.23
CA THR A 172 -11.97 -15.77 19.36
C THR A 172 -12.97 -14.82 20.02
N GLY A 173 -14.21 -14.73 19.52
CA GLY A 173 -15.29 -13.97 20.15
C GLY A 173 -15.16 -12.44 20.10
N HIS A 174 -14.29 -11.88 19.25
CA HIS A 174 -14.13 -10.43 19.08
C HIS A 174 -15.21 -9.81 18.15
N GLU A 175 -16.47 -10.17 18.39
CA GLU A 175 -17.63 -9.32 18.03
C GLU A 175 -18.32 -8.90 19.35
N SER A 176 -17.78 -7.89 20.02
CA SER A 176 -18.36 -7.34 21.25
C SER A 176 -19.32 -6.19 20.95
N ALA A 177 -20.59 -6.53 20.79
CA ALA A 177 -21.74 -6.04 21.58
C ALA A 177 -21.88 -4.55 22.06
N GLU A 178 -21.20 -3.56 21.49
CA GLU A 178 -21.43 -2.12 21.81
C GLU A 178 -22.31 -1.37 20.78
N SER A 179 -22.74 -2.05 19.71
CA SER A 179 -23.41 -1.43 18.55
C SER A 179 -24.94 -1.41 18.59
N ALA A 180 -25.59 -1.91 19.64
CA ALA A 180 -27.06 -2.01 19.68
C ALA A 180 -27.77 -0.84 20.38
N GLU A 181 -27.12 -0.14 21.32
CA GLU A 181 -27.81 0.89 22.14
C GLU A 181 -27.62 2.34 21.65
N SER A 182 -26.63 2.64 20.79
CA SER A 182 -26.41 4.02 20.30
C SER A 182 -27.24 4.40 19.06
N ALA A 183 -27.94 3.43 18.46
CA ALA A 183 -28.69 3.60 17.22
C ALA A 183 -30.06 4.30 17.40
N VAL A 184 -30.58 4.40 18.63
CA VAL A 184 -31.91 4.99 18.89
C VAL A 184 -31.82 6.45 19.35
N ALA A 185 -30.72 6.86 20.00
CA ALA A 185 -30.55 8.21 20.53
C ALA A 185 -30.03 9.24 19.50
N SER A 186 -29.53 8.78 18.35
CA SER A 186 -28.87 9.61 17.32
C SER A 186 -29.83 10.18 16.26
N ALA A 187 -31.13 9.91 16.36
CA ALA A 187 -32.13 10.45 15.43
C ALA A 187 -32.63 11.87 15.78
N ASP A 188 -32.53 12.30 17.05
CA ASP A 188 -33.18 13.55 17.51
C ASP A 188 -32.24 14.73 17.78
N ILE A 189 -30.91 14.55 17.65
CA ILE A 189 -29.91 15.61 17.91
C ILE A 189 -29.40 16.19 16.58
N ALA A 190 -30.30 16.58 15.69
CA ALA A 190 -29.96 17.26 14.43
C ALA A 190 -30.65 18.62 14.28
N THR A 191 -30.85 19.35 15.38
CA THR A 191 -31.21 20.78 15.34
C THR A 191 -30.93 21.45 16.69
N GLN A 192 -29.67 21.74 17.00
CA GLN A 192 -29.29 22.94 17.79
C GLN A 192 -27.77 23.14 17.75
N ARG A 193 -27.36 24.37 17.40
CA ARG A 193 -25.97 24.84 17.45
C ARG A 193 -25.46 24.74 18.89
N ILE A 194 -24.26 24.18 19.06
CA ILE A 194 -23.49 24.26 20.31
C ILE A 194 -22.07 24.70 19.94
N ASP A 195 -21.70 25.86 20.48
CA ASP A 195 -20.34 26.37 20.59
C ASP A 195 -19.60 25.66 21.76
N ASP A 196 -18.27 25.57 21.64
CA ASP A 196 -17.24 25.22 22.64
C ASP A 196 -17.17 23.80 23.25
N VAL A 197 -16.26 22.94 22.70
CA VAL A 197 -15.19 22.17 23.40
C VAL A 197 -14.16 21.70 22.35
N ASP A 198 -12.87 22.06 22.51
CA ASP A 198 -11.76 21.73 21.60
C ASP A 198 -11.44 20.22 21.51
N ALA A 199 -12.07 19.53 20.55
CA ALA A 199 -11.61 18.24 20.03
C ALA A 199 -10.79 18.47 18.75
N ALA A 200 -9.55 17.97 18.71
CA ALA A 200 -8.75 18.02 17.48
C ALA A 200 -9.46 17.22 16.36
N PRO A 201 -9.51 17.74 15.12
CA PRO A 201 -10.32 17.15 14.05
C PRO A 201 -9.79 15.77 13.64
N VAL A 202 -10.69 14.79 13.54
CA VAL A 202 -10.42 13.47 12.94
C VAL A 202 -9.99 13.68 11.48
N ASP A 203 -8.88 13.06 11.06
CA ASP A 203 -8.37 13.18 9.68
C ASP A 203 -9.39 12.65 8.68
N GLU A 204 -9.73 13.52 7.72
CA GLU A 204 -10.74 13.29 6.68
C GLU A 204 -10.46 11.99 5.90
N ALA A 205 -9.17 11.65 5.68
CA ALA A 205 -8.80 10.44 4.95
C ALA A 205 -9.16 9.13 5.67
N THR A 206 -9.08 9.10 7.00
CA THR A 206 -9.44 7.93 7.81
C THR A 206 -10.96 7.75 7.82
N LEU A 207 -11.71 8.83 8.05
CA LEU A 207 -13.17 8.83 7.98
C LEU A 207 -13.67 8.35 6.62
N LEU A 208 -13.06 8.82 5.53
CA LEU A 208 -13.46 8.43 4.17
C LEU A 208 -13.17 6.95 3.89
N ARG A 209 -12.09 6.36 4.43
CA ARG A 209 -11.80 4.92 4.30
C ARG A 209 -12.74 4.04 5.11
N GLU A 210 -13.06 4.44 6.34
CA GLU A 210 -14.00 3.74 7.21
C GLU A 210 -15.41 3.78 6.59
N GLN A 211 -15.86 4.95 6.13
CA GLN A 211 -17.11 5.09 5.38
C GLN A 211 -17.12 4.21 4.11
N ALA A 212 -15.99 4.13 3.40
CA ALA A 212 -15.87 3.29 2.21
C ALA A 212 -15.99 1.80 2.56
N ALA A 213 -15.37 1.35 3.65
CA ALA A 213 -15.46 -0.02 4.13
C ALA A 213 -16.90 -0.39 4.55
N LEU A 214 -17.57 0.48 5.31
CA LEU A 214 -18.96 0.27 5.73
C LEU A 214 -19.92 0.20 4.54
N LEU A 215 -19.77 1.11 3.57
CA LEU A 215 -20.61 1.12 2.37
C LEU A 215 -20.28 -0.06 1.45
N GLN A 216 -19.02 -0.50 1.40
CA GLN A 216 -18.60 -1.72 0.73
C GLN A 216 -19.32 -2.95 1.29
N GLU A 217 -19.45 -3.06 2.62
CA GLU A 217 -20.19 -4.14 3.28
C GLU A 217 -21.70 -4.02 3.02
N ALA A 218 -22.27 -2.82 3.12
CA ALA A 218 -23.69 -2.59 2.82
C ALA A 218 -24.05 -2.98 1.37
N LEU A 219 -23.19 -2.67 0.41
CA LEU A 219 -23.34 -3.02 -1.01
C LEU A 219 -23.17 -4.52 -1.29
N ALA A 220 -22.51 -5.27 -0.41
CA ALA A 220 -22.45 -6.73 -0.50
C ALA A 220 -23.76 -7.39 -0.04
N GLY A 221 -24.60 -6.67 0.73
CA GLY A 221 -25.93 -7.09 1.16
C GLY A 221 -27.07 -6.41 0.39
N ARG A 222 -28.20 -6.17 1.06
CA ARG A 222 -29.35 -5.41 0.50
C ARG A 222 -29.16 -3.90 0.72
N ALA A 223 -28.23 -3.28 0.00
CA ALA A 223 -28.03 -1.84 0.08
C ALA A 223 -29.30 -1.06 -0.28
N THR A 224 -29.68 -0.13 0.59
CA THR A 224 -30.76 0.82 0.33
C THR A 224 -30.37 1.80 -0.80
N LYS A 225 -31.37 2.47 -1.38
CA LYS A 225 -31.13 3.55 -2.37
C LYS A 225 -30.26 4.67 -1.79
N ALA A 226 -30.40 4.96 -0.49
CA ALA A 226 -29.59 5.96 0.21
C ALA A 226 -28.12 5.53 0.31
N GLN A 227 -27.85 4.28 0.71
CA GLN A 227 -26.49 3.75 0.80
C GLN A 227 -25.80 3.69 -0.57
N ARG A 228 -26.52 3.31 -1.64
CA ARG A 228 -25.99 3.39 -3.01
C ARG A 228 -25.60 4.81 -3.41
N LYS A 229 -26.44 5.80 -3.09
CA LYS A 229 -26.16 7.22 -3.36
C LYS A 229 -24.95 7.71 -2.57
N GLN A 230 -24.85 7.33 -1.30
CA GLN A 230 -23.73 7.69 -0.43
C GLN A 230 -22.42 7.09 -0.92
N ALA A 231 -22.44 5.82 -1.32
CA ALA A 231 -21.28 5.13 -1.90
C ALA A 231 -20.81 5.80 -3.21
N ALA A 232 -21.74 6.17 -4.10
CA ALA A 232 -21.40 6.89 -5.33
C ALA A 232 -20.78 8.27 -5.02
N ALA A 233 -21.32 8.99 -4.04
CA ALA A 233 -20.78 10.30 -3.60
C ALA A 233 -19.37 10.18 -3.01
N LEU A 234 -19.03 9.03 -2.41
CA LEU A 234 -17.74 8.80 -1.76
C LEU A 234 -16.59 8.52 -2.74
N LEU A 235 -16.89 8.12 -3.99
CA LEU A 235 -15.85 7.82 -4.99
C LEU A 235 -14.97 9.03 -5.31
N THR A 236 -15.54 10.24 -5.37
CA THR A 236 -14.79 11.47 -5.68
C THR A 236 -13.83 11.88 -4.56
N PRO A 237 -14.25 11.91 -3.28
CA PRO A 237 -13.32 12.07 -2.15
C PRO A 237 -12.17 11.06 -2.16
N LEU A 238 -12.45 9.76 -2.36
CA LEU A 238 -11.41 8.72 -2.44
C LEU A 238 -10.45 8.94 -3.61
N ARG A 239 -10.96 9.41 -4.75
CA ARG A 239 -10.15 9.81 -5.91
C ARG A 239 -9.21 10.96 -5.56
N ASN A 240 -9.73 11.98 -4.88
CA ASN A 240 -8.95 13.15 -4.48
C ASN A 240 -7.85 12.77 -3.45
N LEU A 241 -8.10 11.78 -2.61
CA LEU A 241 -7.11 11.18 -1.70
C LEU A 241 -6.10 10.25 -2.39
N ARG A 242 -6.32 9.89 -3.66
CA ARG A 242 -5.55 8.89 -4.40
C ARG A 242 -5.54 7.51 -3.73
N ASP A 243 -6.60 7.17 -2.99
CA ASP A 243 -6.79 5.83 -2.43
C ASP A 243 -7.47 4.92 -3.48
N TRP A 244 -6.67 4.51 -4.47
CA TRP A 244 -7.14 3.72 -5.61
C TRP A 244 -7.65 2.34 -5.21
N ALA A 245 -7.13 1.78 -4.12
CA ALA A 245 -7.55 0.48 -3.60
C ALA A 245 -8.98 0.55 -3.05
N SER A 246 -9.27 1.54 -2.20
CA SER A 246 -10.61 1.75 -1.63
C SER A 246 -11.61 2.21 -2.69
N LEU A 247 -11.19 3.12 -3.59
CA LEU A 247 -12.01 3.57 -4.72
C LEU A 247 -12.38 2.39 -5.63
N GLY A 248 -11.38 1.60 -6.03
CA GLY A 248 -11.55 0.49 -6.96
C GLY A 248 -12.54 -0.54 -6.43
N ARG A 249 -12.39 -0.95 -5.16
CA ARG A 249 -13.30 -1.90 -4.51
C ARG A 249 -14.73 -1.36 -4.38
N LEU A 250 -14.89 -0.10 -3.98
CA LEU A 250 -16.21 0.51 -3.80
C LEU A 250 -16.94 0.70 -5.14
N ALA A 251 -16.23 1.20 -6.17
CA ALA A 251 -16.78 1.41 -7.51
C ALA A 251 -17.15 0.07 -8.18
N GLU A 252 -16.31 -0.95 -8.03
CA GLU A 252 -16.59 -2.30 -8.55
C GLU A 252 -17.88 -2.87 -7.94
N ARG A 253 -18.05 -2.77 -6.62
CA ARG A 253 -19.28 -3.22 -5.93
C ARG A 253 -20.50 -2.43 -6.36
N LEU A 254 -20.38 -1.11 -6.52
CA LEU A 254 -21.48 -0.28 -7.04
C LEU A 254 -21.92 -0.72 -8.44
N LEU A 255 -20.99 -1.03 -9.34
CA LEU A 255 -21.31 -1.45 -10.69
C LEU A 255 -21.99 -2.83 -10.76
N ARG A 256 -21.86 -3.67 -9.72
CA ARG A 256 -22.60 -4.94 -9.64
C ARG A 256 -24.09 -4.72 -9.38
N VAL A 257 -24.44 -3.71 -8.59
CA VAL A 257 -25.83 -3.39 -8.23
C VAL A 257 -26.45 -2.32 -9.13
N ASP A 258 -25.64 -1.49 -9.78
CA ASP A 258 -26.08 -0.47 -10.73
C ASP A 258 -25.10 -0.38 -11.91
N PRO A 259 -25.19 -1.32 -12.88
CA PRO A 259 -24.22 -1.43 -13.97
C PRO A 259 -24.19 -0.23 -14.92
N GLU A 260 -25.29 0.52 -15.02
CA GLU A 260 -25.47 1.60 -15.99
C GLU A 260 -24.89 2.95 -15.53
N GLN A 261 -24.30 3.01 -14.33
CA GLN A 261 -23.67 4.23 -13.81
C GLN A 261 -22.37 4.57 -14.54
N HIS A 262 -22.48 5.43 -15.56
CA HIS A 262 -21.35 5.87 -16.38
C HIS A 262 -20.22 6.53 -15.56
N GLU A 263 -20.55 7.39 -14.59
CA GLU A 263 -19.56 8.08 -13.74
C GLU A 263 -18.79 7.08 -12.84
N THR A 264 -19.49 6.13 -12.22
CA THR A 264 -18.87 5.06 -11.44
C THR A 264 -17.96 4.20 -12.31
N ARG A 265 -18.40 3.84 -13.53
CA ARG A 265 -17.61 3.06 -14.48
C ARG A 265 -16.33 3.79 -14.88
N ARG A 266 -16.41 5.11 -15.11
CA ARG A 266 -15.26 5.97 -15.38
C ARG A 266 -14.28 5.99 -14.20
N LEU A 267 -14.76 6.21 -12.97
CA LEU A 267 -13.90 6.27 -11.77
C LEU A 267 -13.24 4.91 -11.49
N TYR A 268 -13.95 3.80 -11.71
CA TYR A 268 -13.36 2.46 -11.61
C TYR A 268 -12.24 2.26 -12.63
N ALA A 269 -12.46 2.66 -13.89
CA ALA A 269 -11.42 2.61 -14.91
C ALA A 269 -10.21 3.49 -14.56
N GLN A 270 -10.43 4.65 -13.93
CA GLN A 270 -9.34 5.50 -13.45
C GLN A 270 -8.48 4.78 -12.40
N ALA A 271 -9.09 4.14 -11.39
CA ALA A 271 -8.35 3.34 -10.41
C ALA A 271 -7.56 2.21 -11.08
N LEU A 272 -8.13 1.51 -12.08
CA LEU A 272 -7.40 0.48 -12.83
C LEU A 272 -6.15 1.06 -13.53
N ILE A 273 -6.26 2.23 -14.17
CA ILE A 273 -5.10 2.88 -14.82
C ILE A 273 -4.03 3.22 -13.79
N ASP A 274 -4.40 3.81 -12.65
CA ASP A 274 -3.46 4.21 -11.60
C ASP A 274 -2.86 3.00 -10.84
N CYS A 275 -3.46 1.82 -10.94
CA CYS A 275 -2.89 0.54 -10.50
C CYS A 275 -2.08 -0.19 -11.58
N GLY A 276 -1.82 0.43 -12.74
CA GLY A 276 -1.05 -0.17 -13.84
C GLY A 276 -1.85 -1.16 -14.72
N LEU A 277 -3.15 -1.32 -14.48
CA LEU A 277 -4.03 -2.23 -15.21
C LEU A 277 -4.65 -1.54 -16.44
N LEU A 278 -3.82 -1.19 -17.42
CA LEU A 278 -4.21 -0.36 -18.58
C LEU A 278 -5.19 -1.07 -19.54
N VAL A 279 -4.95 -2.34 -19.85
CA VAL A 279 -5.75 -3.14 -20.79
C VAL A 279 -7.21 -3.29 -20.33
N PRO A 280 -7.50 -3.75 -19.10
CA PRO A 280 -8.89 -3.86 -18.64
C PRO A 280 -9.58 -2.49 -18.53
N ALA A 281 -8.86 -1.42 -18.17
CA ALA A 281 -9.43 -0.08 -18.15
C ALA A 281 -9.91 0.37 -19.54
N ILE A 282 -9.12 0.13 -20.59
CA ILE A 282 -9.50 0.45 -21.97
C ILE A 282 -10.70 -0.40 -22.41
N ALA A 283 -10.70 -1.69 -22.09
CA ALA A 283 -11.79 -2.61 -22.43
C ALA A 283 -13.12 -2.19 -21.77
N LEU A 284 -13.06 -1.63 -20.56
CA LEU A 284 -14.22 -1.11 -19.84
C LEU A 284 -14.74 0.21 -20.44
N LEU A 285 -13.84 1.14 -20.76
CA LEU A 285 -14.21 2.49 -21.21
C LEU A 285 -14.67 2.55 -22.67
N ARG A 286 -14.07 1.75 -23.56
CA ARG A 286 -14.28 1.88 -25.01
C ARG A 286 -15.72 1.60 -25.47
N PRO A 287 -16.42 0.55 -24.98
CA PRO A 287 -17.83 0.34 -25.32
C PRO A 287 -18.73 1.47 -24.80
N MET A 288 -18.46 1.95 -23.58
CA MET A 288 -19.19 3.07 -22.98
C MET A 288 -19.00 4.36 -23.80
N ALA A 289 -17.76 4.73 -24.11
CA ALA A 289 -17.46 5.94 -24.86
C ALA A 289 -18.11 5.96 -26.26
N LYS A 290 -18.27 4.78 -26.90
CA LYS A 290 -18.91 4.64 -28.22
C LYS A 290 -20.43 4.68 -28.18
N SER A 291 -21.05 4.34 -27.05
CA SER A 291 -22.51 4.31 -26.91
C SER A 291 -23.09 5.63 -26.41
N LEU A 292 -22.28 6.45 -25.73
CA LEU A 292 -22.70 7.75 -25.21
C LEU A 292 -22.83 8.81 -26.34
N PRO A 293 -23.88 9.66 -26.31
CA PRO A 293 -23.96 10.84 -27.18
C PRO A 293 -22.79 11.80 -26.94
N GLU A 294 -22.33 12.50 -27.97
CA GLU A 294 -21.18 13.42 -27.86
C GLU A 294 -21.38 14.55 -26.84
N ALA A 295 -22.63 14.99 -26.65
CA ALA A 295 -22.99 16.02 -25.68
C ALA A 295 -22.99 15.53 -24.22
N HIS A 296 -23.01 14.21 -24.00
CA HIS A 296 -23.08 13.60 -22.67
C HIS A 296 -21.83 13.92 -21.85
N ARG A 297 -22.00 14.25 -20.57
CA ARG A 297 -20.90 14.66 -19.67
C ARG A 297 -19.74 13.64 -19.65
N GLU A 298 -20.06 12.36 -19.56
CA GLU A 298 -19.05 11.29 -19.48
C GLU A 298 -18.40 10.93 -20.82
N TYR A 299 -18.89 11.43 -21.97
CA TYR A 299 -18.34 11.11 -23.28
C TYR A 299 -16.88 11.58 -23.40
N GLY A 300 -16.65 12.87 -23.15
CA GLY A 300 -15.31 13.45 -23.19
C GLY A 300 -14.39 12.82 -22.14
N GLU A 301 -14.88 12.65 -20.92
CA GLU A 301 -14.12 12.05 -19.82
C GLU A 301 -13.65 10.62 -20.13
N ALA A 302 -14.52 9.77 -20.68
CA ALA A 302 -14.19 8.39 -21.03
C ALA A 302 -13.11 8.33 -22.13
N TRP A 303 -13.27 9.12 -23.19
CA TRP A 303 -12.26 9.24 -24.24
C TRP A 303 -10.93 9.78 -23.72
N GLY A 304 -10.98 10.74 -22.79
CA GLY A 304 -9.80 11.27 -22.11
C GLY A 304 -9.03 10.20 -21.33
N LEU A 305 -9.71 9.36 -20.55
CA LEU A 305 -9.08 8.24 -19.84
C LEU A 305 -8.56 7.15 -20.78
N ILE A 306 -9.25 6.86 -21.89
CA ILE A 306 -8.73 5.96 -22.93
C ILE A 306 -7.42 6.52 -23.50
N GLY A 307 -7.38 7.83 -23.78
CA GLY A 307 -6.18 8.53 -24.24
C GLY A 307 -5.05 8.47 -23.21
N ARG A 308 -5.36 8.66 -21.92
CA ARG A 308 -4.39 8.52 -20.83
C ARG A 308 -3.81 7.11 -20.75
N ALA A 309 -4.64 6.08 -20.86
CA ALA A 309 -4.18 4.69 -20.80
C ALA A 309 -3.25 4.34 -21.98
N HIS A 310 -3.57 4.77 -23.20
CA HIS A 310 -2.68 4.57 -24.37
C HIS A 310 -1.41 5.41 -24.29
N LYS A 311 -1.48 6.61 -23.72
CA LYS A 311 -0.32 7.45 -23.43
C LYS A 311 0.64 6.78 -22.44
N GLN A 312 0.12 6.18 -21.37
CA GLN A 312 0.94 5.40 -20.42
C GLN A 312 1.55 4.18 -21.13
N ARG A 313 0.75 3.44 -21.90
CA ARG A 313 1.24 2.31 -22.71
C ARG A 313 2.37 2.70 -23.68
N PHE A 314 2.31 3.89 -24.26
CA PHE A 314 3.41 4.42 -25.09
C PHE A 314 4.68 4.65 -24.29
N ALA A 315 4.57 5.23 -23.09
CA ALA A 315 5.70 5.44 -22.18
C ALA A 315 6.34 4.11 -21.73
N ASP A 316 5.51 3.14 -21.32
CA ASP A 316 5.95 1.81 -20.86
C ASP A 316 6.68 1.02 -21.98
N LEU A 317 6.41 1.35 -23.25
CA LEU A 317 7.02 0.73 -24.43
C LEU A 317 8.30 1.45 -24.89
N ALA A 318 8.92 2.32 -24.09
CA ALA A 318 10.11 3.09 -24.48
C ALA A 318 11.27 2.23 -25.04
N GLY A 319 11.47 1.02 -24.50
CA GLY A 319 12.48 0.05 -24.96
C GLY A 319 11.99 -0.99 -25.98
N ALA A 320 10.73 -0.94 -26.40
CA ALA A 320 10.16 -1.88 -27.35
C ALA A 320 10.48 -1.50 -28.81
N SER A 321 10.20 -2.42 -29.74
CA SER A 321 10.29 -2.13 -31.17
C SER A 321 9.38 -0.97 -31.59
N VAL A 322 9.75 -0.28 -32.68
CA VAL A 322 9.08 0.94 -33.16
C VAL A 322 7.58 0.72 -33.41
N LYS A 323 7.18 -0.43 -33.96
CA LYS A 323 5.80 -0.67 -34.42
C LYS A 323 4.75 -0.67 -33.28
N PRO A 324 4.90 -1.45 -32.18
CA PRO A 324 4.01 -1.37 -31.03
C PRO A 324 3.93 0.02 -30.39
N ARG A 325 5.08 0.70 -30.25
CA ARG A 325 5.17 2.03 -29.65
C ARG A 325 4.46 3.08 -30.52
N LYS A 326 4.71 3.06 -31.84
CA LYS A 326 4.02 3.90 -32.82
C LYS A 326 2.50 3.68 -32.82
N ARG A 327 2.06 2.43 -32.67
CA ARG A 327 0.62 2.09 -32.55
C ARG A 327 -0.01 2.68 -31.29
N ALA A 328 0.65 2.53 -30.13
CA ALA A 328 0.14 3.09 -28.87
C ALA A 328 0.01 4.61 -28.93
N LEU A 329 0.97 5.32 -29.53
CA LEU A 329 0.89 6.76 -29.74
C LEU A 329 -0.27 7.15 -30.67
N ALA A 330 -0.46 6.41 -31.77
CA ALA A 330 -1.57 6.63 -32.68
C ALA A 330 -2.94 6.41 -32.01
N ASP A 331 -3.08 5.35 -31.21
CA ASP A 331 -4.31 5.07 -30.44
C ASP A 331 -4.59 6.17 -29.39
N ALA A 332 -3.54 6.75 -28.77
CA ALA A 332 -3.68 7.88 -27.85
C ALA A 332 -4.14 9.16 -28.58
N ILE A 333 -3.54 9.48 -29.73
CA ILE A 333 -3.95 10.59 -30.58
C ILE A 333 -5.41 10.42 -31.02
N GLU A 334 -5.80 9.20 -31.39
CA GLU A 334 -7.17 8.88 -31.75
C GLU A 334 -8.15 9.14 -30.60
N ALA A 335 -7.80 8.74 -29.38
CA ALA A 335 -8.67 8.92 -28.24
C ALA A 335 -8.90 10.40 -27.87
N TYR A 336 -7.87 11.24 -27.95
CA TYR A 336 -8.02 12.68 -27.65
C TYR A 336 -8.66 13.47 -28.81
N GLN A 337 -8.42 13.08 -30.06
CA GLN A 337 -8.94 13.84 -31.20
C GLN A 337 -10.44 13.66 -31.45
N VAL A 338 -11.03 12.55 -31.00
CA VAL A 338 -12.47 12.26 -31.14
C VAL A 338 -13.32 13.31 -30.42
N PRO A 339 -13.21 13.50 -29.09
CA PRO A 339 -13.97 14.53 -28.38
C PRO A 339 -13.57 15.94 -28.79
N TYR A 340 -12.29 16.20 -29.08
CA TYR A 340 -11.86 17.53 -29.52
C TYR A 340 -12.53 17.96 -30.84
N ARG A 341 -12.76 17.03 -31.78
CA ARG A 341 -13.44 17.34 -33.03
C ARG A 341 -14.93 17.58 -32.87
N ALA A 342 -15.57 16.86 -31.95
CA ALA A 342 -16.99 17.02 -31.65
C ALA A 342 -17.29 18.43 -31.14
N ASP A 343 -16.48 18.95 -30.21
CA ASP A 343 -16.61 20.31 -29.69
C ASP A 343 -15.25 20.92 -29.28
N PRO A 344 -14.55 21.60 -30.20
CA PRO A 344 -13.23 22.18 -29.92
C PRO A 344 -13.22 23.28 -28.85
N SER A 345 -14.36 23.94 -28.60
CA SER A 345 -14.48 25.01 -27.59
C SER A 345 -14.64 24.46 -26.19
N ARG A 346 -15.35 23.33 -26.04
CA ARG A 346 -15.60 22.68 -24.75
C ARG A 346 -14.48 21.71 -24.36
N ASN A 347 -13.88 21.02 -25.32
CA ASN A 347 -12.91 19.94 -25.08
C ASN A 347 -11.46 20.41 -25.22
N THR A 348 -11.13 21.57 -24.67
CA THR A 348 -9.79 22.19 -24.77
C THR A 348 -8.70 21.31 -24.16
N TRP A 349 -8.96 20.64 -23.03
CA TRP A 349 -7.97 19.74 -22.40
C TRP A 349 -7.63 18.52 -23.27
N HIS A 350 -8.58 17.99 -24.05
CA HIS A 350 -8.30 16.97 -25.06
C HIS A 350 -7.43 17.54 -26.18
N GLY A 351 -7.73 18.76 -26.61
CA GLY A 351 -6.94 19.46 -27.62
C GLY A 351 -5.48 19.70 -27.20
N VAL A 352 -5.25 20.05 -25.93
CA VAL A 352 -3.89 20.22 -25.37
C VAL A 352 -3.13 18.90 -25.35
N ASN A 353 -3.76 17.80 -24.91
CA ASN A 353 -3.13 16.48 -24.97
C ASN A 353 -2.88 16.02 -26.41
N LEU A 354 -3.83 16.28 -27.32
CA LEU A 354 -3.68 16.02 -28.74
C LEU A 354 -2.48 16.79 -29.32
N LEU A 355 -2.34 18.07 -29.01
CA LEU A 355 -1.23 18.92 -29.43
C LEU A 355 0.11 18.33 -28.98
N ALA A 356 0.21 17.96 -27.70
CA ALA A 356 1.42 17.36 -27.14
C ALA A 356 1.78 16.02 -27.83
N LEU A 357 0.79 15.16 -28.10
CA LEU A 357 1.04 13.86 -28.74
C LEU A 357 1.38 13.98 -30.23
N VAL A 358 0.79 14.93 -30.95
CA VAL A 358 1.15 15.21 -32.35
C VAL A 358 2.56 15.78 -32.43
N ALA A 359 2.91 16.72 -31.56
CA ALA A 359 4.28 17.22 -31.45
C ALA A 359 5.26 16.10 -31.09
N ARG A 360 4.86 15.20 -30.18
CA ARG A 360 5.64 14.00 -29.87
C ARG A 360 5.86 13.12 -31.10
N ALA A 361 4.82 12.84 -31.89
CA ALA A 361 4.95 12.03 -33.10
C ALA A 361 5.95 12.61 -34.11
N ARG A 362 5.96 13.94 -34.31
CA ARG A 362 6.95 14.62 -35.17
C ARG A 362 8.38 14.45 -34.67
N ARG A 363 8.58 14.52 -33.36
CA ARG A 363 9.90 14.31 -32.74
C ARG A 363 10.41 12.87 -32.83
N GLU A 364 9.52 11.89 -33.00
CA GLU A 364 9.90 10.50 -33.27
C GLU A 364 10.16 10.25 -34.77
N GLY A 365 9.98 11.26 -35.62
CA GLY A 365 10.03 11.12 -37.08
C GLY A 365 8.82 10.36 -37.66
N TRP A 366 7.69 10.33 -36.95
CA TRP A 366 6.46 9.67 -37.38
C TRP A 366 5.46 10.67 -37.96
N ASP A 367 5.84 11.30 -39.06
CA ASP A 367 5.07 12.36 -39.72
C ASP A 367 3.68 11.90 -40.20
N ASP A 368 3.53 10.60 -40.48
CA ASP A 368 2.27 9.96 -40.84
C ASP A 368 1.27 9.91 -39.68
N VAL A 369 1.74 9.87 -38.44
CA VAL A 369 0.90 9.81 -37.24
C VAL A 369 0.40 11.21 -36.90
N GLY A 370 -0.92 11.40 -36.90
CA GLY A 370 -1.53 12.72 -36.66
C GLY A 370 -1.24 13.75 -37.75
N SER A 371 -0.85 13.33 -38.95
CA SER A 371 -0.53 14.16 -40.13
C SER A 371 -1.56 15.26 -40.44
N ARG A 372 -2.83 14.99 -40.16
CA ARG A 372 -3.95 15.94 -40.36
C ARG A 372 -3.89 17.20 -39.49
N TRP A 373 -3.11 17.20 -38.40
CA TRP A 373 -3.06 18.30 -37.46
C TRP A 373 -1.79 19.13 -37.67
N ASN A 374 -1.97 20.43 -37.90
CA ASN A 374 -0.88 21.40 -37.89
C ASN A 374 -0.72 21.95 -36.47
N ILE A 375 0.49 21.80 -35.90
CA ILE A 375 0.81 22.13 -34.51
C ILE A 375 0.57 23.62 -34.22
N GLU A 376 1.04 24.51 -35.08
CA GLU A 376 0.90 25.97 -34.90
C GLU A 376 -0.56 26.41 -34.92
N LYS A 377 -1.34 25.95 -35.92
CA LYS A 377 -2.78 26.27 -36.02
C LYS A 377 -3.57 25.71 -34.84
N LEU A 378 -3.23 24.50 -34.39
CA LEU A 378 -3.87 23.88 -33.24
C LEU A 378 -3.54 24.64 -31.95
N ALA A 379 -2.27 24.98 -31.72
CA ALA A 379 -1.82 25.78 -30.58
C ALA A 379 -2.52 27.15 -30.54
N ALA A 380 -2.52 27.89 -31.66
CA ALA A 380 -3.18 29.19 -31.76
C ALA A 380 -4.68 29.11 -31.43
N ARG A 381 -5.37 28.09 -31.93
CA ARG A 381 -6.79 27.85 -31.64
C ARG A 381 -7.03 27.54 -30.16
N LEU A 382 -6.17 26.72 -29.54
CA LEU A 382 -6.27 26.37 -28.13
C LEU A 382 -5.99 27.56 -27.23
N THR A 383 -4.96 28.35 -27.52
CA THR A 383 -4.68 29.60 -26.80
C THR A 383 -5.88 30.54 -26.83
N ALA A 384 -6.49 30.74 -28.01
CA ALA A 384 -7.67 31.60 -28.15
C ALA A 384 -8.90 31.05 -27.40
N ALA A 385 -9.05 29.72 -27.31
CA ALA A 385 -10.14 29.09 -26.58
C ALA A 385 -9.93 29.17 -25.05
N LEU A 386 -8.72 28.85 -24.56
CA LEU A 386 -8.37 28.87 -23.15
C LEU A 386 -8.47 30.28 -22.56
N LYS A 387 -8.04 31.32 -23.30
CA LYS A 387 -8.19 32.73 -22.87
C LYS A 387 -9.65 33.20 -22.73
N LYS A 388 -10.60 32.47 -23.31
CA LYS A 388 -12.04 32.77 -23.21
C LYS A 388 -12.75 31.92 -22.14
N GLN A 389 -12.08 30.91 -21.59
CA GLN A 389 -12.63 30.08 -20.52
C GLN A 389 -12.49 30.83 -19.18
N ARG A 390 -13.30 30.42 -18.20
CA ARG A 390 -13.25 30.99 -16.85
C ARG A 390 -11.92 30.62 -16.20
N ASP A 391 -11.23 31.58 -15.60
CA ASP A 391 -9.99 31.31 -14.87
C ASP A 391 -10.22 30.26 -13.78
N ASP A 392 -9.52 29.14 -13.89
CA ASP A 392 -9.45 28.08 -12.90
C ASP A 392 -7.99 27.76 -12.55
N GLU A 393 -7.77 26.95 -11.51
CA GLU A 393 -6.44 26.60 -11.00
C GLU A 393 -5.56 25.86 -12.03
N TRP A 394 -6.15 25.37 -13.15
CA TRP A 394 -5.48 24.60 -14.19
C TRP A 394 -5.11 25.41 -15.43
N THR A 395 -5.85 26.48 -15.70
CA THR A 395 -5.71 27.30 -16.91
C THR A 395 -4.28 27.83 -17.11
N PRO A 396 -3.58 28.37 -16.10
CA PRO A 396 -2.23 28.88 -16.30
C PRO A 396 -1.20 27.80 -16.66
N GLY A 397 -1.24 26.64 -16.00
CA GLY A 397 -0.37 25.50 -16.33
C GLY A 397 -0.66 24.93 -17.72
N THR A 398 -1.94 24.91 -18.10
CA THR A 398 -2.39 24.46 -19.44
C THR A 398 -1.91 25.42 -20.53
N LEU A 399 -1.96 26.74 -20.28
CA LEU A 399 -1.42 27.75 -21.18
C LEU A 399 0.09 27.62 -21.36
N ALA A 400 0.83 27.29 -20.28
CA ALA A 400 2.26 27.01 -20.38
C ALA A 400 2.57 25.78 -21.25
N GLU A 401 1.75 24.73 -21.19
CA GLU A 401 1.88 23.56 -22.08
C GLU A 401 1.61 23.92 -23.55
N VAL A 402 0.61 24.75 -23.84
CA VAL A 402 0.33 25.22 -25.20
C VAL A 402 1.42 26.15 -25.72
N ALA A 403 1.91 27.05 -24.87
CA ALA A 403 3.05 27.92 -25.17
C ALA A 403 4.29 27.10 -25.52
N LEU A 404 4.53 25.99 -24.81
CA LEU A 404 5.65 25.11 -25.09
C LEU A 404 5.60 24.52 -26.50
N ALA A 405 4.42 24.12 -26.98
CA ALA A 405 4.26 23.64 -28.35
C ALA A 405 4.65 24.69 -29.39
N HIS A 406 4.26 25.94 -29.15
CA HIS A 406 4.60 27.07 -30.01
C HIS A 406 6.10 27.38 -29.95
N ALA A 407 6.66 27.47 -28.75
CA ALA A 407 8.08 27.72 -28.50
C ALA A 407 8.98 26.67 -29.14
N LEU A 408 8.59 25.39 -29.11
CA LEU A 408 9.34 24.34 -29.80
C LEU A 408 9.25 24.47 -31.33
N ALA A 409 8.19 25.06 -31.89
CA ALA A 409 8.07 25.29 -33.32
C ALA A 409 8.85 26.54 -33.79
N THR A 410 8.91 27.59 -32.97
CA THR A 410 9.51 28.89 -33.34
C THR A 410 10.91 29.11 -32.79
N GLY A 411 11.28 28.42 -31.70
CA GLY A 411 12.51 28.65 -30.93
C GLY A 411 12.33 29.65 -29.78
N ASP A 412 11.16 30.28 -29.65
CA ASP A 412 10.91 31.33 -28.65
C ASP A 412 10.46 30.74 -27.30
N LEU A 413 11.46 30.39 -26.47
CA LEU A 413 11.22 29.85 -25.12
C LEU A 413 10.80 30.92 -24.10
N ASP A 414 10.94 32.22 -24.40
CA ASP A 414 10.58 33.30 -23.47
C ASP A 414 9.07 33.31 -23.17
N ILE A 415 8.25 32.99 -24.19
CA ILE A 415 6.79 32.87 -24.04
C ILE A 415 6.43 31.79 -23.01
N VAL A 416 7.20 30.70 -22.92
CA VAL A 416 6.96 29.63 -21.95
C VAL A 416 7.39 30.06 -20.56
N GLU A 417 8.55 30.72 -20.46
CA GLU A 417 9.06 31.22 -19.18
C GLU A 417 8.09 32.22 -18.55
N GLU A 418 7.54 33.16 -19.35
CA GLU A 418 6.53 34.11 -18.90
C GLU A 418 5.25 33.41 -18.41
N ALA A 419 4.76 32.43 -19.19
CA ALA A 419 3.61 31.62 -18.80
C ALA A 419 3.86 30.83 -17.50
N LEU A 420 5.04 30.22 -17.35
CA LEU A 420 5.42 29.51 -16.12
C LEU A 420 5.59 30.45 -14.94
N ARG A 421 6.13 31.66 -15.14
CA ARG A 421 6.26 32.65 -14.06
C ARG A 421 4.87 33.01 -13.53
N SER A 422 3.94 33.37 -14.42
CA SER A 422 2.56 33.67 -14.05
C SER A 422 1.87 32.48 -13.37
N TYR A 423 2.06 31.27 -13.91
CA TYR A 423 1.54 30.05 -13.32
C TYR A 423 2.10 29.82 -11.92
N LEU A 424 3.42 29.69 -11.75
CA LEU A 424 4.02 29.23 -10.49
C LEU A 424 3.85 30.21 -9.32
N THR A 425 3.53 31.48 -9.60
CA THR A 425 3.21 32.51 -8.60
C THR A 425 1.72 32.66 -8.33
N ALA A 426 0.83 31.96 -9.03
CA ALA A 426 -0.61 32.10 -8.82
C ALA A 426 -1.05 31.54 -7.46
N ASP A 427 -1.98 32.24 -6.82
CA ASP A 427 -2.57 31.84 -5.55
C ASP A 427 -3.37 30.53 -5.69
N GLY A 428 -3.38 29.71 -4.64
CA GLY A 428 -4.14 28.45 -4.60
C GLY A 428 -3.48 27.25 -5.30
N ILE A 429 -2.29 27.41 -5.90
CA ILE A 429 -1.57 26.30 -6.51
C ILE A 429 -1.09 25.29 -5.47
N LYS A 430 -1.36 24.01 -5.75
CA LYS A 430 -0.98 22.87 -4.93
C LYS A 430 0.13 22.07 -5.61
N SER A 431 0.88 21.31 -4.83
CA SER A 431 1.93 20.40 -5.32
C SER A 431 1.43 19.47 -6.42
N PHE A 432 0.15 19.05 -6.37
CA PHE A 432 -0.49 18.26 -7.42
C PHE A 432 -0.52 18.94 -8.80
N HIS A 433 -0.84 20.23 -8.88
CA HIS A 433 -0.90 20.98 -10.15
C HIS A 433 0.50 21.06 -10.76
N VAL A 434 1.49 21.48 -9.96
CA VAL A 434 2.88 21.63 -10.41
C VAL A 434 3.47 20.28 -10.83
N ALA A 435 3.22 19.21 -10.08
CA ALA A 435 3.65 17.85 -10.44
C ALA A 435 3.02 17.37 -11.75
N SER A 436 1.78 17.75 -12.05
CA SER A 436 1.13 17.40 -13.32
C SER A 436 1.81 18.08 -14.51
N THR A 437 2.08 19.38 -14.41
CA THR A 437 2.80 20.12 -15.47
C THR A 437 4.24 19.64 -15.63
N LEU A 438 4.94 19.39 -14.52
CA LEU A 438 6.30 18.83 -14.53
C LEU A 438 6.34 17.48 -15.27
N ARG A 439 5.39 16.59 -14.97
CA ARG A 439 5.26 15.30 -15.66
C ARG A 439 5.10 15.50 -17.16
N GLN A 440 4.27 16.44 -17.58
CA GLN A 440 4.09 16.73 -19.01
C GLN A 440 5.38 17.19 -19.69
N PHE A 441 6.11 18.10 -19.05
CA PHE A 441 7.36 18.65 -19.57
C PHE A 441 8.46 17.58 -19.69
N VAL A 442 8.52 16.66 -18.72
CA VAL A 442 9.55 15.61 -18.64
C VAL A 442 9.20 14.38 -19.46
N GLU A 443 7.98 13.84 -19.37
CA GLU A 443 7.66 12.54 -19.97
C GLU A 443 7.21 12.64 -21.43
N ILE A 444 6.44 13.65 -21.78
CA ILE A 444 5.86 13.79 -23.13
C ILE A 444 6.67 14.77 -23.96
N TRP A 445 6.84 15.97 -23.44
CA TRP A 445 7.67 16.97 -24.09
C TRP A 445 9.16 16.63 -24.00
N GLN A 446 9.58 15.76 -23.06
CA GLN A 446 10.95 15.28 -22.93
C GLN A 446 12.00 16.39 -23.10
N LEU A 447 11.76 17.55 -22.49
CA LEU A 447 12.62 18.72 -22.67
C LEU A 447 14.06 18.44 -22.28
N GLU A 448 14.27 17.58 -21.28
CA GLU A 448 15.59 17.21 -20.80
C GLU A 448 16.38 16.34 -21.81
N GLN A 449 15.67 15.63 -22.69
CA GLN A 449 16.24 14.73 -23.69
C GLN A 449 16.42 15.40 -25.06
N ILE A 450 15.96 16.64 -25.23
CA ILE A 450 16.14 17.37 -26.48
C ILE A 450 17.62 17.69 -26.67
N THR A 451 18.10 17.44 -27.89
CA THR A 451 19.42 17.88 -28.38
C THR A 451 19.24 18.83 -29.56
N PRO A 452 20.23 19.67 -29.91
CA PRO A 452 20.14 20.52 -31.10
C PRO A 452 19.84 19.75 -32.41
N GLN A 453 20.23 18.47 -32.47
CA GLN A 453 20.04 17.57 -33.60
C GLN A 453 18.72 16.79 -33.57
N SER A 454 17.97 16.88 -32.48
CA SER A 454 16.68 16.18 -32.37
C SER A 454 15.69 16.75 -33.41
N PRO A 455 14.89 15.91 -34.08
CA PRO A 455 13.93 16.38 -35.08
C PRO A 455 12.68 16.99 -34.42
N GLY A 456 11.90 17.75 -35.19
CA GLY A 456 10.55 18.20 -34.76
C GLY A 456 10.50 19.39 -33.79
N HIS A 457 11.57 20.17 -33.66
CA HIS A 457 11.59 21.46 -32.96
C HIS A 457 12.55 22.45 -33.64
N ALA A 458 12.61 23.71 -33.18
CA ALA A 458 13.44 24.80 -33.70
C ALA A 458 14.63 25.17 -32.79
N LEU A 459 14.78 24.54 -31.62
CA LEU A 459 15.98 24.72 -30.77
C LEU A 459 17.23 24.21 -31.51
N ARG A 460 18.21 25.09 -31.80
CA ARG A 460 19.40 24.75 -32.62
C ARG A 460 20.72 24.99 -31.89
N SER A 461 20.72 25.68 -30.76
CA SER A 461 21.92 25.91 -29.94
C SER A 461 21.89 25.14 -28.63
N ALA A 462 23.08 24.92 -28.04
CA ALA A 462 23.19 24.37 -26.69
C ALA A 462 22.54 25.29 -25.64
N ALA A 463 22.57 26.60 -25.86
CA ALA A 463 21.91 27.59 -25.00
C ALA A 463 20.39 27.43 -25.01
N ASP A 464 19.78 27.21 -26.18
CA ASP A 464 18.33 26.99 -26.31
C ASP A 464 17.89 25.71 -25.56
N VAL A 465 18.65 24.63 -25.73
CA VAL A 465 18.40 23.35 -25.03
C VAL A 465 18.55 23.53 -23.52
N GLN A 466 19.56 24.29 -23.07
CA GLN A 466 19.74 24.56 -21.66
C GLN A 466 18.60 25.42 -21.10
N LYS A 467 18.11 26.41 -21.86
CA LYS A 467 16.95 27.20 -21.49
C LYS A 467 15.69 26.33 -21.34
N ALA A 468 15.48 25.37 -22.25
CA ALA A 468 14.38 24.40 -22.14
C ALA A 468 14.48 23.52 -20.88
N ARG A 469 15.70 23.11 -20.48
CA ARG A 469 15.95 22.38 -19.22
C ARG A 469 15.66 23.25 -17.99
N ASN A 470 16.02 24.53 -18.04
CA ASN A 470 15.75 25.45 -16.94
C ASN A 470 14.25 25.61 -16.64
N LEU A 471 13.38 25.53 -17.65
CA LEU A 471 11.92 25.50 -17.45
C LEU A 471 11.47 24.31 -16.58
N VAL A 472 12.11 23.14 -16.74
CA VAL A 472 11.87 21.97 -15.89
C VAL A 472 12.36 22.20 -14.46
N HIS A 473 13.52 22.85 -14.30
CA HIS A 473 14.05 23.20 -12.99
C HIS A 473 13.16 24.18 -12.22
N MET A 474 12.55 25.17 -12.89
CA MET A 474 11.56 26.06 -12.28
C MET A 474 10.39 25.28 -11.66
N LEU A 475 9.87 24.28 -12.40
CA LEU A 475 8.78 23.43 -11.93
C LEU A 475 9.21 22.55 -10.74
N ARG A 476 10.40 21.94 -10.78
CA ARG A 476 10.95 21.13 -9.66
C ARG A 476 11.16 21.97 -8.40
N ALA A 477 11.76 23.15 -8.55
CA ALA A 477 12.02 24.06 -7.43
C ALA A 477 10.70 24.49 -6.77
N ARG A 478 9.70 24.87 -7.57
CA ARG A 478 8.38 25.23 -7.04
C ARG A 478 7.71 24.04 -6.37
N LEU A 479 7.75 22.85 -6.99
CA LEU A 479 7.17 21.64 -6.42
C LEU A 479 7.74 21.35 -5.03
N LEU A 480 9.07 21.39 -4.87
CA LEU A 480 9.74 21.17 -3.59
C LEU A 480 9.40 22.22 -2.52
N SER A 481 9.11 23.46 -2.93
CA SER A 481 8.68 24.51 -1.99
C SER A 481 7.24 24.36 -1.47
N LEU A 482 6.42 23.52 -2.11
CA LEU A 482 5.00 23.36 -1.77
C LEU A 482 4.80 22.21 -0.77
N PRO A 483 3.82 22.31 0.15
CA PRO A 483 3.48 21.22 1.05
C PRO A 483 3.23 19.89 0.31
N LYS A 484 3.81 18.80 0.83
CA LYS A 484 3.76 17.45 0.24
C LYS A 484 4.40 17.34 -1.16
N GLY A 485 5.20 18.33 -1.58
CA GLY A 485 6.00 18.24 -2.79
C GLY A 485 7.17 17.28 -2.62
N SER A 486 7.41 16.43 -3.61
CA SER A 486 8.55 15.52 -3.65
C SER A 486 9.02 15.34 -5.09
N ILE A 487 10.29 14.99 -5.26
CA ILE A 487 10.85 14.57 -6.54
C ILE A 487 11.61 13.27 -6.33
N ASP A 488 11.54 12.38 -7.32
CA ASP A 488 12.36 11.17 -7.38
C ASP A 488 13.46 11.41 -8.41
N LEU A 489 14.73 11.29 -8.00
CA LEU A 489 15.89 11.46 -8.87
C LEU A 489 16.65 10.13 -8.95
N PRO A 490 16.80 9.54 -10.15
CA PRO A 490 17.61 8.34 -10.30
C PRO A 490 19.11 8.68 -10.11
N PRO A 491 19.94 7.76 -9.59
CA PRO A 491 21.36 8.03 -9.30
C PRO A 491 22.16 8.63 -10.47
N ASN A 492 21.86 8.21 -11.70
CA ASN A 492 22.53 8.69 -12.89
C ASN A 492 22.27 10.17 -13.19
N SER A 493 21.16 10.73 -12.70
CA SER A 493 20.86 12.16 -12.80
C SER A 493 21.74 13.02 -11.89
N LEU A 494 22.38 12.42 -10.87
CA LEU A 494 23.29 13.09 -9.94
C LEU A 494 24.76 12.99 -10.39
N ALA A 495 25.12 11.95 -11.14
CA ALA A 495 26.51 11.64 -11.53
C ALA A 495 27.18 12.71 -12.42
N GLY A 496 26.41 13.62 -13.03
CA GLY A 496 26.90 14.71 -13.89
C GLY A 496 26.89 16.10 -13.25
N VAL A 497 26.44 16.24 -12.00
CA VAL A 497 26.42 17.54 -11.31
C VAL A 497 27.79 17.78 -10.68
N GLN A 498 28.66 18.46 -11.41
CA GLN A 498 29.91 19.01 -10.88
C GLN A 498 29.62 20.47 -10.50
N PRO A 499 29.39 20.81 -9.21
CA PRO A 499 29.27 22.20 -8.81
C PRO A 499 30.61 22.91 -9.11
N SER A 500 30.54 24.06 -9.78
CA SER A 500 31.74 24.89 -9.95
C SER A 500 32.21 25.39 -8.57
N GLU A 501 33.52 25.48 -8.34
CA GLU A 501 34.08 25.86 -7.01
C GLU A 501 33.58 27.23 -6.50
N GLY A 502 32.99 28.07 -7.37
CA GLY A 502 32.40 29.37 -7.03
C GLY A 502 30.89 29.39 -6.76
N GLU A 503 30.17 28.28 -6.91
CA GLU A 503 28.70 28.19 -6.75
C GLU A 503 28.28 27.57 -5.42
N LEU A 504 28.98 27.89 -4.32
CA LEU A 504 28.46 27.57 -3.00
C LEU A 504 27.31 28.53 -2.68
N GLN A 505 26.08 28.10 -2.99
CA GLN A 505 24.87 28.82 -2.63
C GLN A 505 24.77 29.00 -1.12
N ALA A 506 24.16 30.11 -0.69
CA ALA A 506 23.77 30.32 0.69
C ALA A 506 22.98 29.11 1.21
N VAL A 507 23.20 28.74 2.47
CA VAL A 507 22.40 27.73 3.15
C VAL A 507 20.95 28.22 3.21
N LEU A 508 20.10 27.72 2.31
CA LEU A 508 18.68 28.03 2.28
C LEU A 508 17.95 27.11 3.28
N GLY A 509 17.98 27.48 4.55
CA GLY A 509 17.31 26.74 5.62
C GLY A 509 17.85 27.09 7.00
N LYS A 510 17.18 26.59 8.05
CA LYS A 510 17.69 26.66 9.44
C LYS A 510 18.79 25.62 9.71
N ASP A 511 19.00 24.70 8.78
CA ASP A 511 19.96 23.61 8.87
C ASP A 511 21.34 24.06 8.40
N GLY A 512 22.26 24.31 9.35
CA GLY A 512 23.64 24.65 9.04
C GLY A 512 24.40 23.53 8.30
N ALA A 513 25.50 23.90 7.63
CA ALA A 513 26.35 22.96 6.89
C ALA A 513 26.90 21.83 7.79
N ARG A 514 27.03 20.63 7.21
CA ARG A 514 27.69 19.46 7.84
C ARG A 514 29.06 19.24 7.24
N THR A 515 29.99 18.76 8.05
CA THR A 515 31.34 18.43 7.57
C THR A 515 31.31 17.18 6.69
N PHE A 516 32.23 17.08 5.74
CA PHE A 516 32.42 15.85 4.96
C PHE A 516 32.65 14.62 5.86
N ALA A 517 33.38 14.81 6.97
CA ALA A 517 33.60 13.75 7.96
C ALA A 517 32.29 13.21 8.55
N TRP A 518 31.30 14.08 8.77
CA TRP A 518 29.97 13.70 9.27
C TRP A 518 29.21 12.85 8.25
N TYR A 519 29.19 13.25 6.97
CA TYR A 519 28.55 12.46 5.91
C TYR A 519 29.22 11.10 5.73
N ARG A 520 30.55 11.08 5.73
CA ARG A 520 31.32 9.84 5.65
C ARG A 520 31.02 8.90 6.81
N ALA A 521 30.77 9.43 8.01
CA ALA A 521 30.36 8.63 9.16
C ALA A 521 28.99 7.95 8.94
N GLY A 522 28.01 8.68 8.41
CA GLY A 522 26.69 8.11 8.05
C GLY A 522 26.77 7.02 6.98
N VAL A 523 27.56 7.25 5.92
CA VAL A 523 27.82 6.21 4.89
C VAL A 523 28.52 4.99 5.51
N THR A 524 29.49 5.21 6.40
CA THR A 524 30.18 4.11 7.10
C THR A 524 29.24 3.35 8.04
N ALA A 525 28.24 4.02 8.62
CA ALA A 525 27.22 3.35 9.43
C ALA A 525 26.34 2.42 8.57
N ALA A 526 26.03 2.81 7.33
CA ALA A 526 25.22 2.03 6.41
C ALA A 526 25.82 0.63 6.12
N ASP A 527 27.15 0.48 6.15
CA ASP A 527 27.85 -0.81 6.05
C ASP A 527 27.34 -1.86 7.05
N SER A 528 26.85 -1.42 8.19
CA SER A 528 26.45 -2.29 9.30
C SER A 528 24.94 -2.49 9.39
N VAL A 529 24.18 -1.97 8.41
CA VAL A 529 22.73 -2.14 8.27
C VAL A 529 22.44 -3.19 7.20
N ALA A 530 21.55 -4.10 7.52
CA ALA A 530 21.17 -5.21 6.66
C ALA A 530 19.68 -5.19 6.31
N ALA A 531 19.37 -5.65 5.10
CA ALA A 531 18.04 -6.10 4.75
C ALA A 531 17.84 -7.49 5.35
N VAL A 532 16.77 -7.66 6.13
CA VAL A 532 16.34 -8.97 6.63
C VAL A 532 15.31 -9.53 5.65
N ARG A 533 15.57 -10.72 5.11
CA ARG A 533 14.71 -11.35 4.10
C ARG A 533 14.54 -12.84 4.35
N ARG A 534 13.49 -13.41 3.75
CA ARG A 534 13.36 -14.86 3.66
C ARG A 534 14.39 -15.40 2.67
N ARG A 535 15.01 -16.54 2.97
CA ARG A 535 15.88 -17.26 2.04
C ARG A 535 15.17 -17.46 0.69
N LEU A 536 15.78 -16.96 -0.39
CA LEU A 536 15.22 -16.94 -1.76
C LEU A 536 13.87 -16.21 -1.91
N GLY A 537 13.53 -15.30 -0.99
CA GLY A 537 12.23 -14.62 -0.94
C GLY A 537 12.31 -13.11 -0.72
N LYS A 538 11.15 -12.51 -0.43
CA LYS A 538 11.01 -11.06 -0.23
C LYS A 538 11.72 -10.57 1.05
N ARG A 539 12.08 -9.28 1.07
CA ARG A 539 12.52 -8.58 2.29
C ARG A 539 11.35 -8.42 3.27
N PHE A 540 11.62 -8.59 4.56
CA PHE A 540 10.66 -8.49 5.66
C PHE A 540 10.91 -7.27 6.55
N GLY A 541 12.16 -6.84 6.66
CA GLY A 541 12.54 -5.67 7.45
C GLY A 541 14.01 -5.33 7.29
N SER A 542 14.51 -4.57 8.24
CA SER A 542 15.90 -4.15 8.37
C SER A 542 16.47 -4.69 9.70
N GLY A 543 17.79 -4.69 9.82
CA GLY A 543 18.49 -4.98 11.06
C GLY A 543 19.89 -4.35 11.03
N PHE A 544 20.59 -4.36 12.15
CA PHE A 544 21.93 -3.79 12.21
C PHE A 544 22.84 -4.50 13.20
N LEU A 545 24.15 -4.42 12.95
CA LEU A 545 25.15 -5.08 13.79
C LEU A 545 25.41 -4.30 15.08
N VAL A 546 25.40 -5.03 16.19
CA VAL A 546 25.72 -4.54 17.53
C VAL A 546 26.71 -5.50 18.19
N ARG A 547 27.54 -4.97 19.09
CA ARG A 547 28.50 -5.76 19.86
C ARG A 547 27.84 -6.22 21.16
N ALA A 548 28.00 -7.49 21.52
CA ALA A 548 27.42 -8.06 22.74
C ALA A 548 27.86 -7.31 24.01
N GLY A 549 29.14 -6.93 24.11
CA GLY A 549 29.67 -6.12 25.22
C GLY A 549 29.03 -4.73 25.34
N ASP A 550 28.70 -4.08 24.23
CA ASP A 550 28.05 -2.75 24.22
C ASP A 550 26.62 -2.83 24.79
N LEU A 551 25.97 -3.99 24.71
CA LEU A 551 24.66 -4.26 25.31
C LEU A 551 24.75 -4.77 26.77
N GLY A 552 25.96 -4.94 27.31
CA GLY A 552 26.16 -5.48 28.65
C GLY A 552 25.93 -7.00 28.77
N LEU A 553 25.99 -7.74 27.65
CA LEU A 553 25.84 -9.20 27.61
C LEU A 553 27.14 -9.90 28.03
N THR A 554 27.57 -9.67 29.28
CA THR A 554 28.88 -10.12 29.82
C THR A 554 29.10 -11.64 29.87
N ARG A 555 28.07 -12.43 29.54
CA ARG A 555 28.08 -13.90 29.57
C ARG A 555 28.29 -14.53 28.20
N LEU A 556 28.17 -13.74 27.14
CA LEU A 556 28.49 -14.18 25.80
C LEU A 556 29.93 -13.75 25.48
N PRO A 557 30.61 -14.44 24.55
CA PRO A 557 31.78 -13.87 23.90
C PRO A 557 31.44 -12.47 23.38
N ASP A 558 32.42 -11.58 23.34
CA ASP A 558 32.23 -10.24 22.77
C ASP A 558 32.15 -10.30 21.23
N GLU A 559 31.04 -10.85 20.76
CA GLU A 559 30.73 -11.11 19.35
C GLU A 559 29.80 -10.04 18.76
N LEU A 560 29.69 -10.01 17.43
CA LEU A 560 28.70 -9.19 16.74
C LEU A 560 27.40 -9.97 16.54
N LEU A 561 26.29 -9.33 16.89
CA LEU A 561 24.94 -9.83 16.75
C LEU A 561 24.15 -8.90 15.83
N LEU A 562 23.15 -9.44 15.13
CA LEU A 562 22.21 -8.65 14.38
C LEU A 562 21.01 -8.32 15.29
N LEU A 563 20.71 -7.03 15.46
CA LEU A 563 19.51 -6.55 16.13
C LEU A 563 18.45 -6.20 15.09
N THR A 564 17.23 -6.73 15.27
CA THR A 564 16.03 -6.40 14.49
C THR A 564 14.79 -6.45 15.38
N ASN A 565 13.58 -6.22 14.86
CA ASN A 565 12.36 -6.36 15.63
C ASN A 565 11.94 -7.82 15.86
N PHE A 566 11.20 -8.08 16.94
CA PHE A 566 10.61 -9.39 17.22
C PHE A 566 9.56 -9.78 16.19
N HIS A 567 8.78 -8.81 15.68
CA HIS A 567 7.84 -9.08 14.58
C HIS A 567 8.53 -9.29 13.22
N VAL A 568 9.86 -9.08 13.12
CA VAL A 568 10.65 -9.37 11.91
C VAL A 568 11.29 -10.75 12.01
N ILE A 569 11.99 -11.07 13.11
CA ILE A 569 12.50 -12.42 13.41
C ILE A 569 12.13 -12.81 14.84
N ASN A 570 11.60 -14.02 15.03
CA ASN A 570 11.50 -14.64 16.35
C ASN A 570 11.54 -16.18 16.26
N PRO A 571 11.84 -16.90 17.37
CA PRO A 571 12.02 -18.35 17.37
C PRO A 571 10.81 -19.14 16.83
N GLU A 572 9.60 -18.61 17.00
CA GLU A 572 8.35 -19.33 16.72
C GLU A 572 7.78 -19.00 15.33
N GLY A 573 8.25 -17.91 14.71
CA GLY A 573 7.59 -17.27 13.56
C GLY A 573 6.26 -16.61 13.94
N ALA A 574 6.10 -16.22 15.20
CA ALA A 574 4.89 -15.61 15.73
C ALA A 574 4.56 -14.30 15.00
N GLY A 575 3.26 -14.07 14.74
CA GLY A 575 2.78 -12.85 14.09
C GLY A 575 3.19 -12.68 12.62
N GLY A 576 3.68 -13.74 11.96
CA GLY A 576 4.16 -13.67 10.57
C GLY A 576 5.63 -13.26 10.43
N ALA A 577 6.38 -13.21 11.55
CA ALA A 577 7.82 -13.03 11.55
C ALA A 577 8.55 -14.22 10.91
N LEU A 578 9.80 -14.01 10.49
CA LEU A 578 10.66 -15.08 10.03
C LEU A 578 11.16 -15.91 11.21
N ARG A 579 11.22 -17.23 11.01
CA ARG A 579 11.99 -18.10 11.89
C ARG A 579 13.49 -17.97 11.57
N PRO A 580 14.38 -18.18 12.55
CA PRO A 580 15.83 -18.07 12.35
C PRO A 580 16.32 -18.88 11.14
N GLU A 581 15.87 -20.11 10.99
CA GLU A 581 16.27 -21.00 9.88
C GLU A 581 15.83 -20.52 8.48
N ASP A 582 14.81 -19.66 8.41
CA ASP A 582 14.28 -19.08 7.18
C ASP A 582 14.86 -17.69 6.88
N ALA A 583 15.57 -17.09 7.84
CA ALA A 583 16.02 -15.71 7.79
C ALA A 583 17.46 -15.58 7.27
N GLU A 584 17.66 -14.61 6.38
CA GLU A 584 18.96 -14.17 5.90
C GLU A 584 19.09 -12.66 6.00
N ALA A 585 20.30 -12.18 6.28
CA ALA A 585 20.66 -10.77 6.27
C ALA A 585 21.53 -10.45 5.05
N VAL A 586 21.30 -9.32 4.38
CA VAL A 586 22.11 -8.82 3.26
C VAL A 586 22.59 -7.39 3.56
N PHE A 587 23.90 -7.15 3.51
CA PHE A 587 24.52 -5.87 3.82
C PHE A 587 24.85 -5.10 2.54
N GLU A 588 23.85 -4.46 1.95
CA GLU A 588 23.91 -3.90 0.58
C GLU A 588 25.00 -2.85 0.37
N ALA A 589 25.30 -2.04 1.39
CA ALA A 589 26.37 -1.05 1.34
C ALA A 589 27.76 -1.68 1.17
N ARG A 590 27.94 -2.94 1.59
CA ARG A 590 29.21 -3.67 1.50
C ARG A 590 29.23 -4.63 0.33
N ASP A 591 28.22 -5.49 0.29
CA ASP A 591 28.05 -6.53 -0.72
C ASP A 591 26.57 -6.92 -0.78
N SER A 592 25.92 -6.53 -1.87
CA SER A 592 24.51 -6.84 -2.14
C SER A 592 24.28 -8.26 -2.66
N ALA A 593 25.34 -8.99 -3.06
CA ALA A 593 25.23 -10.33 -3.62
C ALA A 593 25.24 -11.42 -2.54
N THR A 594 25.94 -11.21 -1.42
CA THR A 594 26.08 -12.21 -0.37
C THR A 594 24.99 -12.12 0.68
N ALA A 595 24.35 -13.26 0.96
CA ALA A 595 23.38 -13.43 2.03
C ALA A 595 23.98 -14.20 3.20
N TYR A 596 23.67 -13.75 4.42
CA TYR A 596 24.20 -14.29 5.67
C TYR A 596 23.05 -14.92 6.45
N ALA A 597 23.05 -16.25 6.55
CA ALA A 597 22.00 -17.00 7.25
C ALA A 597 22.02 -16.71 8.76
N VAL A 598 20.83 -16.65 9.36
CA VAL A 598 20.67 -16.58 10.82
C VAL A 598 20.78 -18.00 11.40
N THR A 599 21.57 -18.17 12.46
CA THR A 599 21.80 -19.49 13.09
C THR A 599 21.09 -19.66 14.41
N ASP A 600 21.05 -18.62 15.22
CA ASP A 600 20.54 -18.69 16.60
C ASP A 600 19.85 -17.40 17.00
N VAL A 601 18.87 -17.53 17.89
CA VAL A 601 18.31 -16.40 18.64
C VAL A 601 18.99 -16.33 19.99
N VAL A 602 19.66 -15.21 20.26
CA VAL A 602 20.37 -14.97 21.52
C VAL A 602 19.41 -14.43 22.58
N TRP A 603 18.55 -13.50 22.19
CA TRP A 603 17.54 -12.90 23.05
C TRP A 603 16.43 -12.30 22.20
N CYS A 604 15.21 -12.29 22.71
CA CYS A 604 14.03 -11.80 22.02
C CYS A 604 13.06 -11.23 23.07
N SER A 605 12.37 -10.13 22.76
CA SER A 605 11.33 -9.53 23.61
C SER A 605 10.12 -9.18 22.74
N PRO A 606 8.90 -9.60 23.16
CA PRO A 606 7.70 -9.54 22.33
C PRO A 606 7.23 -8.11 22.04
N VAL A 607 6.26 -8.00 21.13
CA VAL A 607 5.71 -6.73 20.60
C VAL A 607 5.15 -5.81 21.69
N ASN A 608 4.62 -6.37 22.78
CA ASN A 608 4.07 -5.62 23.92
C ASN A 608 5.15 -5.10 24.90
N GLU A 609 6.43 -5.39 24.64
CA GLU A 609 7.57 -4.96 25.44
C GLU A 609 8.58 -4.15 24.60
N HIS A 610 9.70 -4.76 24.20
CA HIS A 610 10.76 -4.10 23.44
C HIS A 610 10.74 -4.41 21.95
N ASP A 611 9.82 -5.28 21.49
CA ASP A 611 9.69 -5.70 20.09
C ASP A 611 11.04 -5.87 19.39
N ALA A 612 11.92 -6.65 19.99
CA ALA A 612 13.31 -6.73 19.59
C ALA A 612 13.82 -8.16 19.61
N CYS A 613 14.72 -8.49 18.70
CA CYS A 613 15.42 -9.77 18.70
C CYS A 613 16.89 -9.59 18.32
N LEU A 614 17.75 -10.23 19.10
CA LEU A 614 19.19 -10.37 18.87
C LEU A 614 19.47 -11.75 18.32
N VAL A 615 20.03 -11.81 17.12
CA VAL A 615 20.30 -13.07 16.43
C VAL A 615 21.76 -13.18 15.99
N ARG A 616 22.25 -14.42 15.92
CA ARG A 616 23.59 -14.75 15.43
C ARG A 616 23.54 -15.06 13.95
N LEU A 617 24.53 -14.58 13.20
CA LEU A 617 24.72 -14.92 11.79
C LEU A 617 25.77 -16.02 11.64
N ALA A 618 25.58 -16.91 10.67
CA ALA A 618 26.51 -18.03 10.40
C ALA A 618 27.93 -17.55 10.09
N GLN A 619 28.03 -16.41 9.43
CA GLN A 619 29.27 -15.69 9.17
C GLN A 619 28.97 -14.19 9.15
N LEU A 620 29.98 -13.37 9.34
CA LEU A 620 29.87 -11.91 9.25
C LEU A 620 30.51 -11.42 7.96
N PRO A 621 30.05 -10.29 7.40
CA PRO A 621 30.75 -9.65 6.29
C PRO A 621 32.21 -9.36 6.66
N PRO A 622 33.20 -9.61 5.78
CA PRO A 622 34.61 -9.38 6.09
C PRO A 622 34.89 -7.95 6.57
N GLY A 623 35.43 -7.79 7.78
CA GLY A 623 35.71 -6.48 8.37
C GLY A 623 34.45 -5.71 8.80
N ALA A 624 33.32 -6.39 9.04
CA ALA A 624 32.12 -5.79 9.62
C ALA A 624 32.42 -5.16 10.98
N LYS A 625 31.75 -4.05 11.28
CA LYS A 625 31.91 -3.30 12.53
C LYS A 625 30.53 -3.18 13.21
N PRO A 626 30.48 -3.07 14.55
CA PRO A 626 29.24 -2.73 15.22
C PRO A 626 28.88 -1.26 14.96
N LEU A 627 27.59 -0.95 14.97
CA LEU A 627 27.14 0.42 15.12
C LEU A 627 27.37 0.90 16.56
N ALA A 628 27.86 2.13 16.70
CA ALA A 628 28.04 2.76 18.00
C ALA A 628 26.68 3.04 18.64
N LEU A 629 26.49 2.62 19.89
CA LEU A 629 25.24 2.82 20.63
C LEU A 629 25.33 4.05 21.54
N SER A 630 24.19 4.71 21.76
CA SER A 630 24.02 5.69 22.83
C SER A 630 22.93 5.23 23.79
N MET A 631 23.29 5.04 25.06
CA MET A 631 22.35 4.66 26.12
C MET A 631 21.52 5.84 26.62
N ASN A 632 21.92 7.07 26.27
CA ASN A 632 21.24 8.30 26.64
C ASN A 632 20.50 8.86 25.43
N LEU A 633 19.31 9.40 25.69
CA LEU A 633 18.50 10.08 24.68
C LEU A 633 18.83 11.58 24.64
N PRO A 634 18.77 12.22 23.45
CA PRO A 634 19.02 13.65 23.32
C PRO A 634 17.88 14.46 23.95
N THR A 635 18.20 15.50 24.73
CA THR A 635 17.20 16.38 25.34
C THR A 635 16.36 17.06 24.25
N PRO A 636 15.02 16.95 24.26
CA PRO A 636 14.16 17.55 23.24
C PRO A 636 14.17 19.08 23.31
N THR A 637 14.44 19.62 24.51
CA THR A 637 14.56 21.06 24.76
C THR A 637 15.99 21.52 24.44
N PRO A 638 16.17 22.50 23.56
CA PRO A 638 17.51 22.94 23.18
C PRO A 638 18.28 23.57 24.35
N LEU A 639 19.59 23.33 24.40
CA LEU A 639 20.52 24.20 25.15
C LEU A 639 20.67 25.59 24.48
N ASP A 640 20.35 25.66 23.18
CA ASP A 640 20.32 26.87 22.35
C ASP A 640 19.02 26.88 21.55
N ALA A 641 18.17 27.90 21.75
CA ALA A 641 16.84 28.04 21.13
C ALA A 641 16.84 28.01 19.57
N SER A 642 18.01 27.98 18.94
CA SER A 642 18.19 27.92 17.49
C SER A 642 18.03 26.53 16.85
N ARG A 643 18.09 25.40 17.59
CA ARG A 643 18.13 24.06 16.97
C ARG A 643 17.47 22.95 17.78
N LEU A 644 16.42 22.33 17.22
CA LEU A 644 15.85 21.06 17.73
C LEU A 644 16.78 19.88 17.41
N PRO A 645 16.87 18.85 18.28
CA PRO A 645 17.63 17.64 17.98
C PRO A 645 17.03 16.93 16.76
N ARG A 646 17.90 16.41 15.89
CA ARG A 646 17.49 15.63 14.72
C ARG A 646 17.79 14.15 14.92
N VAL A 647 17.07 13.30 14.19
CA VAL A 647 17.34 11.87 14.10
C VAL A 647 17.36 11.40 12.66
N PHE A 648 18.16 10.39 12.37
CA PHE A 648 18.33 9.85 11.02
C PHE A 648 18.03 8.36 11.03
N VAL A 649 17.44 7.85 9.96
CA VAL A 649 17.11 6.42 9.82
C VAL A 649 17.81 5.89 8.58
N ILE A 650 18.47 4.74 8.74
CA ILE A 650 19.03 3.97 7.62
C ILE A 650 18.27 2.65 7.53
N GLY A 651 17.71 2.33 6.36
CA GLY A 651 16.81 1.19 6.23
C GLY A 651 16.36 0.87 4.81
N HIS A 652 15.37 -0.01 4.72
CA HIS A 652 14.83 -0.51 3.44
C HIS A 652 13.34 -0.16 3.31
N PRO A 653 12.97 1.12 3.11
CA PRO A 653 11.58 1.53 2.95
C PRO A 653 10.93 0.83 1.75
N ASP A 654 9.67 0.41 1.91
CA ASP A 654 8.92 -0.44 0.98
C ASP A 654 9.59 -1.80 0.64
N GLY A 655 10.58 -2.22 1.44
CA GLY A 655 11.45 -3.35 1.08
C GLY A 655 12.33 -3.07 -0.14
N GLY A 656 12.53 -1.79 -0.50
CA GLY A 656 13.37 -1.31 -1.58
C GLY A 656 14.86 -1.33 -1.23
N GLU A 657 15.64 -0.55 -1.96
CA GLU A 657 17.09 -0.40 -1.76
C GLU A 657 17.41 0.28 -0.43
N LEU A 658 18.60 0.01 0.11
CA LEU A 658 19.14 0.72 1.27
C LEU A 658 19.07 2.24 1.08
N SER A 659 18.39 2.90 2.00
CA SER A 659 18.06 4.32 1.95
C SER A 659 18.43 5.01 3.27
N VAL A 660 18.81 6.29 3.17
CA VAL A 660 19.12 7.15 4.32
C VAL A 660 18.14 8.33 4.34
N SER A 661 17.46 8.55 5.45
CA SER A 661 16.60 9.73 5.60
C SER A 661 17.46 10.98 5.83
N MET A 662 17.31 12.01 5.00
CA MET A 662 18.10 13.26 5.13
C MET A 662 17.27 14.49 5.50
N ASP A 663 15.96 14.46 5.21
CA ASP A 663 14.99 15.54 5.48
C ASP A 663 13.78 15.01 6.24
N ASP A 664 13.00 15.93 6.84
CA ASP A 664 11.89 15.63 7.77
C ASP A 664 12.34 14.72 8.91
N ASN A 665 13.40 15.10 9.64
CA ASN A 665 14.18 14.26 10.56
C ASN A 665 14.20 14.83 11.99
N GLU A 666 13.07 15.31 12.49
CA GLU A 666 12.99 16.03 13.76
C GLU A 666 12.70 15.08 14.93
N LEU A 667 13.44 15.23 16.04
CA LEU A 667 13.06 14.58 17.30
C LEU A 667 11.87 15.32 17.90
N ILE A 668 10.74 14.62 18.06
CA ILE A 668 9.48 15.21 18.55
C ILE A 668 9.39 15.09 20.08
N ASP A 669 9.60 13.89 20.63
CA ASP A 669 9.52 13.63 22.08
C ASP A 669 10.20 12.29 22.43
N HIS A 670 10.47 12.05 23.71
CA HIS A 670 10.90 10.74 24.19
C HIS A 670 10.52 10.47 25.65
N GLU A 671 10.49 9.21 26.06
CA GLU A 671 10.18 8.81 27.44
C GLU A 671 11.41 8.58 28.33
N GLY A 672 12.61 8.85 27.82
CA GLY A 672 13.86 8.77 28.58
C GLY A 672 14.02 9.83 29.69
N PRO A 673 14.88 9.58 30.69
CA PRO A 673 15.27 10.56 31.71
C PRO A 673 15.85 11.85 31.13
N THR A 674 15.81 12.98 31.84
CA THR A 674 15.32 13.16 33.22
C THR A 674 13.84 13.56 33.33
N LEU A 675 13.21 13.95 32.22
CA LEU A 675 11.83 14.48 32.19
C LEU A 675 10.78 13.46 31.72
N GLY A 676 11.20 12.29 31.23
CA GLY A 676 10.30 11.27 30.72
C GLY A 676 9.39 10.66 31.79
N ASN A 677 8.14 10.40 31.41
CA ASN A 677 7.11 9.75 32.24
C ASN A 677 6.45 8.57 31.49
N PRO A 678 7.19 7.48 31.21
CA PRO A 678 6.67 6.35 30.46
C PRO A 678 5.52 5.64 31.21
N PRO A 679 4.51 5.12 30.49
CA PRO A 679 3.54 4.16 31.04
C PRO A 679 4.21 2.91 31.61
N ASN A 680 5.20 2.36 30.89
CA ASN A 680 6.02 1.23 31.33
C ASN A 680 7.45 1.72 31.60
N LYS A 681 7.89 1.71 32.87
CA LYS A 681 9.23 2.21 33.24
C LYS A 681 10.39 1.44 32.61
N ASN A 682 10.14 0.23 32.11
CA ASN A 682 11.15 -0.62 31.49
C ASN A 682 11.24 -0.43 29.97
N VAL A 683 10.29 0.29 29.34
CA VAL A 683 10.29 0.52 27.89
C VAL A 683 10.19 2.01 27.65
N TRP A 684 11.16 2.59 26.94
CA TRP A 684 11.12 4.00 26.57
C TRP A 684 10.95 4.13 25.07
N ARG A 685 9.92 4.87 24.67
CA ARG A 685 9.67 5.22 23.27
C ARG A 685 10.31 6.56 22.92
N VAL A 686 10.63 6.69 21.64
CA VAL A 686 11.20 7.88 21.02
C VAL A 686 10.34 8.20 19.81
N HIS A 687 9.77 9.41 19.77
CA HIS A 687 8.95 9.90 18.67
C HIS A 687 9.71 10.91 17.83
N TYR A 688 9.65 10.73 16.52
CA TYR A 688 10.37 11.57 15.57
C TYR A 688 9.68 11.63 14.21
N SER A 689 9.97 12.66 13.43
CA SER A 689 9.69 12.66 12.00
C SER A 689 10.88 12.07 11.24
N ALA A 690 10.57 11.31 10.19
CA ALA A 690 11.50 10.69 9.23
C ALA A 690 10.64 10.09 8.10
N PRO A 691 11.08 10.15 6.82
CA PRO A 691 10.45 9.47 5.71
C PRO A 691 10.66 7.94 5.81
N THR A 692 9.86 7.28 6.65
CA THR A 692 9.81 5.82 6.76
C THR A 692 8.58 5.25 6.05
N ARG A 693 8.64 3.96 5.66
CA ARG A 693 7.56 3.20 5.01
C ARG A 693 7.63 1.73 5.44
N PRO A 694 6.60 0.89 5.20
CA PRO A 694 6.67 -0.54 5.52
C PRO A 694 7.98 -1.16 5.02
N GLY A 695 8.69 -1.95 5.84
CA GLY A 695 10.04 -2.45 5.54
C GLY A 695 11.17 -1.72 6.28
N SER A 696 10.91 -0.53 6.82
CA SER A 696 11.83 0.15 7.76
C SER A 696 11.85 -0.48 9.16
N SER A 697 10.96 -1.43 9.48
CA SER A 697 10.98 -2.16 10.75
C SER A 697 12.35 -2.78 11.01
N GLY A 698 12.94 -2.46 12.15
CA GLY A 698 14.23 -2.98 12.59
C GLY A 698 15.41 -2.09 12.19
N SER A 699 15.14 -0.95 11.54
CA SER A 699 16.16 0.04 11.21
C SER A 699 16.74 0.72 12.46
N PRO A 700 18.05 1.01 12.48
CA PRO A 700 18.64 1.88 13.48
C PRO A 700 18.17 3.33 13.31
N VAL A 701 17.85 3.96 14.44
CA VAL A 701 17.58 5.39 14.56
C VAL A 701 18.79 6.05 15.19
N PHE A 702 19.40 6.98 14.47
CA PHE A 702 20.65 7.65 14.84
C PHE A 702 20.40 9.05 15.42
N GLU A 703 21.22 9.46 16.37
CA GLU A 703 21.35 10.87 16.75
C GLU A 703 22.24 11.67 15.79
N ASP A 704 22.05 12.98 15.81
CA ASP A 704 22.56 13.92 14.83
C ASP A 704 24.06 14.28 14.94
N LEU A 705 24.70 14.14 16.10
CA LEU A 705 26.06 14.62 16.30
C LEU A 705 27.12 13.60 15.84
N ALA A 706 26.94 12.33 16.16
CA ALA A 706 27.97 11.30 16.00
C ALA A 706 27.49 10.01 15.34
N TRP A 707 26.28 9.99 14.76
CA TRP A 707 25.69 8.79 14.16
C TRP A 707 25.67 7.61 15.14
N LYS A 708 25.34 7.87 16.41
CA LYS A 708 25.11 6.81 17.39
C LYS A 708 23.65 6.36 17.37
N VAL A 709 23.43 5.05 17.46
CA VAL A 709 22.08 4.48 17.51
C VAL A 709 21.48 4.76 18.87
N ILE A 710 20.31 5.42 18.87
CA ILE A 710 19.54 5.75 20.07
C ILE A 710 18.29 4.88 20.23
N ALA A 711 17.74 4.37 19.12
CA ALA A 711 16.54 3.55 19.12
C ALA A 711 16.47 2.55 17.95
N LEU A 712 15.63 1.53 18.10
CA LEU A 712 15.21 0.59 17.07
C LEU A 712 13.85 1.04 16.51
N HIS A 713 13.77 1.35 15.20
CA HIS A 713 12.49 1.72 14.57
C HIS A 713 11.55 0.52 14.56
N HIS A 714 10.29 0.70 14.97
CA HIS A 714 9.30 -0.39 14.97
C HIS A 714 7.93 -0.01 14.42
N ALA A 715 7.55 1.28 14.45
CA ALA A 715 6.26 1.72 13.97
C ALA A 715 6.28 3.17 13.44
N GLY A 716 5.27 3.51 12.65
CA GLY A 716 4.99 4.88 12.22
C GLY A 716 3.49 5.07 12.00
N SER A 717 2.96 6.21 12.42
CA SER A 717 1.55 6.53 12.24
C SER A 717 1.34 8.04 12.14
N LEU A 718 0.32 8.44 11.37
CA LEU A 718 -0.15 9.82 11.34
C LEU A 718 -0.83 10.23 12.66
N THR A 719 -1.13 9.26 13.53
CA THR A 719 -1.88 9.46 14.78
C THR A 719 -1.28 8.67 15.95
N MET A 720 0.04 8.74 16.15
CA MET A 720 0.70 8.13 17.31
C MET A 720 0.24 8.79 18.62
N PRO A 721 -0.10 8.02 19.68
CA PRO A 721 -0.34 8.57 21.03
C PRO A 721 0.84 9.40 21.49
N GLN A 722 0.60 10.58 22.05
CA GLN A 722 1.67 11.39 22.61
C GLN A 722 2.38 10.63 23.74
N LEU A 723 3.70 10.77 23.79
CA LEU A 723 4.51 10.17 24.85
C LEU A 723 4.26 10.86 26.19
N ASN A 724 4.82 10.27 27.25
CA ASN A 724 4.83 10.87 28.59
C ASN A 724 3.44 11.04 29.23
N ARG A 725 2.51 10.12 28.93
CA ARG A 725 1.11 10.11 29.41
C ARG A 725 0.30 11.36 29.02
N ARG A 726 0.71 12.07 27.98
CA ARG A 726 -0.10 13.14 27.41
C ARG A 726 -1.27 12.53 26.64
N THR A 727 -2.41 13.20 26.67
CA THR A 727 -3.69 12.67 26.17
C THR A 727 -3.90 12.87 24.67
N GLY A 728 -2.98 13.56 23.97
CA GLY A 728 -3.09 13.85 22.53
C GLY A 728 -2.54 12.75 21.62
N ARG A 729 -2.66 12.98 20.31
CA ARG A 729 -2.03 12.18 19.24
C ARG A 729 -1.34 13.11 18.23
N TYR A 730 -0.27 12.66 17.58
CA TYR A 730 0.36 13.40 16.47
C TYR A 730 0.97 12.46 15.43
N LYS A 731 1.33 13.01 14.26
CA LYS A 731 2.13 12.28 13.26
C LYS A 731 3.54 12.05 13.82
N ALA A 732 3.93 10.78 13.95
CA ALA A 732 5.30 10.42 14.28
C ALA A 732 5.64 9.00 13.85
N ASN A 733 6.93 8.79 13.65
CA ASN A 733 7.56 7.49 13.78
C ASN A 733 7.83 7.20 15.26
N GLU A 734 7.79 5.93 15.63
CA GLU A 734 8.11 5.45 16.97
C GLU A 734 9.32 4.50 16.89
N GLY A 735 10.30 4.76 17.74
CA GLY A 735 11.43 3.87 17.99
C GLY A 735 11.49 3.47 19.46
N LEU A 736 12.04 2.29 19.73
CA LEU A 736 12.25 1.75 21.07
C LEU A 736 13.70 2.01 21.48
N ALA A 737 13.91 2.74 22.58
CA ALA A 737 15.23 3.22 22.99
C ALA A 737 16.18 2.06 23.32
N ILE A 738 17.44 2.19 22.90
CA ILE A 738 18.46 1.14 23.08
C ILE A 738 18.80 0.91 24.56
N GLY A 739 18.81 1.95 25.40
CA GLY A 739 19.17 1.83 26.82
C GLY A 739 18.35 0.79 27.61
N PRO A 740 17.01 0.92 27.67
CA PRO A 740 16.17 -0.06 28.35
C PRO A 740 16.21 -1.44 27.69
N LEU A 741 16.29 -1.51 26.36
CA LEU A 741 16.43 -2.77 25.62
C LEU A 741 17.71 -3.53 26.03
N ALA A 742 18.85 -2.84 26.07
CA ALA A 742 20.13 -3.41 26.50
C ALA A 742 20.04 -3.95 27.95
N LYS A 743 19.41 -3.19 28.86
CA LYS A 743 19.15 -3.65 30.23
C LYS A 743 18.32 -4.92 30.27
N ALA A 744 17.24 -5.01 29.48
CA ALA A 744 16.38 -6.18 29.43
C ALA A 744 17.12 -7.40 28.85
N ALA A 745 17.92 -7.23 27.81
CA ALA A 745 18.75 -8.28 27.23
C ALA A 745 19.81 -8.82 28.20
N ALA A 746 20.48 -7.92 28.93
CA ALA A 746 21.44 -8.28 29.99
C ALA A 746 20.78 -9.01 31.17
N ALA A 747 19.54 -8.66 31.53
CA ALA A 747 18.79 -9.34 32.59
C ALA A 747 18.24 -10.71 32.16
N GLY A 748 17.71 -10.82 30.94
CA GLY A 748 17.14 -12.06 30.38
C GLY A 748 18.17 -13.17 30.15
N SER A 749 19.45 -12.85 30.16
CA SER A 749 20.57 -13.81 30.09
C SER A 749 21.06 -14.30 31.47
N ALA A 750 20.35 -13.97 32.56
CA ALA A 750 20.59 -14.46 33.93
C ALA A 750 20.08 -15.91 34.16
N PRO A 751 20.66 -16.74 35.06
CA PRO A 751 20.18 -18.10 35.30
C PRO A 751 18.90 -18.05 36.14
N ALA A 752 17.94 -18.92 35.87
CA ALA A 752 16.80 -19.12 36.75
C ALA A 752 17.28 -19.58 38.14
N ALA A 753 17.07 -18.75 39.17
CA ALA A 753 17.40 -19.14 40.54
C ALA A 753 16.60 -20.39 40.92
N ALA A 754 17.31 -21.46 41.28
CA ALA A 754 16.73 -22.69 41.79
C ALA A 754 15.83 -22.38 42.99
N LYS A 755 14.51 -22.42 42.79
CA LYS A 755 13.54 -22.46 43.88
C LYS A 755 13.74 -23.79 44.63
N ARG A 756 14.59 -23.76 45.64
CA ARG A 756 14.62 -24.76 46.71
C ARG A 756 13.23 -24.81 47.34
N ARG A 757 12.47 -25.86 47.03
CA ARG A 757 11.34 -26.31 47.84
C ARG A 757 11.92 -26.86 49.15
N ASN A 758 12.05 -26.00 50.16
CA ASN A 758 12.09 -26.39 51.55
C ASN A 758 10.68 -26.19 52.12
N GLY A 759 10.08 -27.24 52.64
CA GLY A 759 8.80 -27.17 53.34
C GLY A 759 8.35 -28.56 53.76
N LYS A 760 8.55 -28.84 55.05
CA LYS A 760 8.25 -30.05 55.80
C LYS A 760 6.79 -30.50 55.71
#